data_AF-A0A3D0NXZ3-F1
#
_entry.id   AF-A0A3D0NXZ3-F1
#
_cell.length_a   1.000
_cell.length_b   1.000
_cell.length_c   1.000
_cell.angle_alpha   90.00
_cell.angle_beta   90.00
_cell.angle_gamma   90.00
#
_symmetry.space_group_name_H-M   'P 1'
#
loop_
_entity.id
_entity.type
_entity.pdbx_description
1 polymer ?
#
loop_
_entity_poly.entity_id
_entity_poly.type
_entity_poly.pdbx_seq_one_letter_code
_entity_poly.pdbx_strand_id
1 'polypeptide(L)'
;MDFRSATNAVRVLSSFHKAKSFTHLRQRILIVSTLILFSSFAISGQVAVYNAVNSPLAPNYASLGYQATQTAQFGDYVQLGGYARKLDSVTVTMSNWALESTPANVTFCTNNPSLCPPGGFVHPITVNIYNIGAGTPGTRGVGSLIATLTENKFIPWRPAADPTCSTPTAWRAGDGNCYNGLAFNLTFDMSSLGATLPDNVVVGIAYNTQTWGAAPIGVDGPYNSLNVAVSGSVSAGSDDNTDNLFWNTSTVGNYEDNGAAGVGIFREDSNWGSFGTVQFSVSASSSTFMVDDDGQASATSCDDADAASTTVAAALALANPGDTIRVCPGTYPTAATMNLNKAGIMIQGVGPTRPVLQIAQAQGNIFNITANDVTLDNLEIQKTDVAGVHNLISVTADNFTATNNLIYGPDPGNTWGASGIVSRAFVISPGRSGLNLANNTIHTLRQPGYLDSSSGSVTNNVVYGTRGWVVDGANAIYNIVGNSWGTVENEACDIAMIPTVNPANYPSRLAMSLANSNAFICAQYTGGENGRATAYVNNAGPLGGSSLDPYTTIQAGVDGALAGGTVLVASGTYVEDVNINKPLTLTGAGAATTTISGVIGGPDGATVRIGASNVTVSGFTLTREGNNPADWNNGGLNFAAIAIQGSPVGAVIHDNIITGNRTGIDINNSSGHTIRNNVITNNRTGMLFRNQTDNLNVVENSITDNWTLGVLFIDASGGSNSPLQRSLGSTFSNNDISGNWYGQVVDRQTGGSLPAPGANLKSFRGNWLGTTAPVVTNTPTTEPGYSAQIPVAFGGTATPPGGQPDIAGEASANLQIYPLLTNGTDTNVETTPGRGTFGFQGGPVVVTAESATGWFLFSEGATSSGAFV
;
A
#
# COMPACT_ATOMS: atom_id res chain seq x y z
N MET A 1 27.33 -28.77 -40.42
CA MET A 1 26.61 -28.80 -41.71
C MET A 1 25.35 -27.96 -41.51
N ASP A 2 25.38 -26.63 -41.50
CA ASP A 2 26.26 -25.61 -42.12
C ASP A 2 25.87 -25.24 -43.58
N PHE A 3 25.95 -23.94 -43.87
CA PHE A 3 25.48 -23.18 -45.04
C PHE A 3 23.94 -23.06 -45.24
N ARG A 4 23.37 -21.91 -45.64
CA ARG A 4 23.98 -20.61 -46.06
C ARG A 4 23.05 -19.39 -45.92
N SER A 5 23.64 -18.24 -45.50
CA SER A 5 23.38 -16.81 -45.88
C SER A 5 21.94 -16.32 -46.17
N ALA A 6 21.41 -15.29 -45.49
CA ALA A 6 21.71 -13.84 -45.62
C ALA A 6 21.22 -13.20 -46.95
N THR A 7 20.84 -11.91 -47.06
CA THR A 7 21.30 -10.71 -46.34
C THR A 7 20.32 -9.52 -46.47
N ASN A 8 20.52 -8.46 -45.65
CA ASN A 8 20.11 -7.03 -45.82
C ASN A 8 18.77 -6.55 -45.18
N ALA A 9 18.66 -5.31 -44.65
CA ALA A 9 19.66 -4.33 -44.14
C ALA A 9 18.97 -3.10 -43.46
N VAL A 10 19.58 -2.50 -42.41
CA VAL A 10 19.74 -1.01 -42.15
C VAL A 10 18.45 -0.13 -42.06
N ARG A 11 18.18 0.80 -41.12
CA ARG A 11 18.81 1.49 -39.93
C ARG A 11 17.67 2.29 -39.22
N VAL A 12 17.75 2.96 -38.05
CA VAL A 12 18.72 3.17 -36.93
C VAL A 12 17.95 2.86 -35.60
N LEU A 13 17.82 3.57 -34.46
CA LEU A 13 18.54 4.56 -33.58
C LEU A 13 18.20 4.03 -32.14
N SER A 14 19.10 3.60 -31.24
CA SER A 14 19.78 4.37 -30.16
C SER A 14 18.95 5.47 -29.48
N SER A 15 18.85 5.63 -28.15
CA SER A 15 19.69 5.19 -27.00
C SER A 15 18.87 5.34 -25.69
N PHE A 16 19.23 4.90 -24.47
CA PHE A 16 20.51 4.55 -23.83
C PHE A 16 20.42 3.25 -22.98
N HIS A 17 21.57 2.65 -22.67
CA HIS A 17 21.75 1.64 -21.62
C HIS A 17 23.20 1.59 -21.15
N LYS A 18 23.43 1.66 -19.82
CA LYS A 18 24.39 0.84 -19.04
C LYS A 18 24.58 1.37 -17.61
N ALA A 19 24.11 0.59 -16.63
CA ALA A 19 24.69 0.60 -15.30
C ALA A 19 26.06 -0.14 -15.33
N LYS A 20 26.99 0.25 -14.46
CA LYS A 20 28.15 -0.57 -14.08
C LYS A 20 28.52 -0.36 -12.62
N SER A 21 28.78 -1.48 -11.94
CA SER A 21 29.36 -1.55 -10.60
C SER A 21 30.76 -0.96 -10.55
N PHE A 22 31.15 -0.44 -9.37
CA PHE A 22 32.54 -0.21 -8.99
C PHE A 22 32.75 -0.50 -7.50
N THR A 23 33.77 -1.30 -7.20
CA THR A 23 34.24 -1.56 -5.83
C THR A 23 35.76 -1.36 -5.78
N HIS A 24 36.23 -0.62 -4.76
CA HIS A 24 37.61 -0.45 -4.29
C HIS A 24 38.79 -0.41 -5.28
N LEU A 25 39.51 0.72 -5.30
CA LEU A 25 40.91 0.73 -4.81
C LEU A 25 41.28 2.10 -4.20
N ARG A 26 42.32 2.14 -3.36
CA ARG A 26 42.81 3.33 -2.63
C ARG A 26 43.97 3.99 -3.35
N GLN A 27 44.11 5.33 -3.28
CA GLN A 27 45.33 5.98 -2.74
C GLN A 27 45.24 7.53 -2.57
N ARG A 28 45.41 7.95 -1.31
CA ARG A 28 46.18 9.13 -0.81
C ARG A 28 46.22 10.44 -1.63
N ILE A 29 45.61 11.48 -1.06
CA ILE A 29 46.26 12.79 -0.87
C ILE A 29 46.35 13.05 0.64
N LEU A 30 47.43 13.68 1.09
CA LEU A 30 47.73 13.96 2.49
C LEU A 30 47.76 15.47 2.73
N ILE A 31 46.92 15.98 3.62
CA ILE A 31 47.05 17.32 4.20
C ILE A 31 47.00 17.15 5.72
N VAL A 32 48.01 17.69 6.42
CA VAL A 32 48.16 17.55 7.86
C VAL A 32 47.59 18.80 8.53
N SER A 33 46.47 18.63 9.23
CA SER A 33 45.91 19.61 10.16
C SER A 33 45.63 18.90 11.48
N THR A 34 46.51 19.09 12.47
CA THR A 34 46.37 18.47 13.80
C THR A 34 45.28 19.17 14.60
N LEU A 35 44.09 18.55 14.65
CA LEU A 35 43.03 18.91 15.59
C LEU A 35 42.80 17.71 16.53
N ILE A 36 43.09 17.88 17.82
CA ILE A 36 42.88 16.84 18.83
C ILE A 36 41.40 16.86 19.23
N LEU A 37 40.58 16.17 18.43
CA LEU A 37 39.22 15.83 18.80
C LEU A 37 39.26 14.61 19.74
N PHE A 38 38.84 14.79 20.98
CA PHE A 38 38.47 13.66 21.82
C PHE A 38 37.24 12.98 21.20
N SER A 39 37.36 11.68 20.94
CA SER A 39 36.37 10.89 20.23
C SER A 39 35.20 10.51 21.14
N SER A 40 34.03 11.09 20.90
CA SER A 40 32.76 10.48 21.29
C SER A 40 32.48 9.28 20.38
N PHE A 41 33.02 8.10 20.74
CA PHE A 41 32.54 6.85 20.18
C PHE A 41 31.11 6.62 20.66
N ALA A 42 30.13 6.82 19.78
CA ALA A 42 28.77 6.37 20.02
C ALA A 42 28.78 4.83 20.05
N ILE A 43 28.65 4.25 21.24
CA ILE A 43 28.54 2.80 21.40
C ILE A 43 27.18 2.38 20.83
N SER A 44 27.20 1.54 19.80
CA SER A 44 25.98 1.09 19.13
C SER A 44 25.16 0.21 20.08
N GLY A 45 23.95 0.66 20.44
CA GLY A 45 23.02 -0.06 21.33
C GLY A 45 22.57 0.71 22.58
N GLN A 46 23.34 1.72 23.01
CA GLN A 46 22.99 2.54 24.17
C GLN A 46 21.92 3.59 23.82
N VAL A 47 20.88 3.72 24.65
CA VAL A 47 19.82 4.73 24.51
C VAL A 47 19.61 5.47 25.84
N ALA A 48 19.44 6.80 25.78
CA ALA A 48 19.04 7.58 26.95
C ALA A 48 17.58 7.28 27.33
N VAL A 49 17.38 6.48 28.38
CA VAL A 49 16.05 6.10 28.90
C VAL A 49 15.51 7.12 29.90
N TYR A 50 16.38 7.94 30.47
CA TYR A 50 16.00 9.22 31.08
C TYR A 50 17.00 10.31 30.66
N ASN A 51 16.54 11.54 30.41
CA ASN A 51 17.44 12.67 30.20
C ASN A 51 16.84 14.01 30.61
N ALA A 52 17.36 14.59 31.70
CA ALA A 52 17.16 15.99 32.08
C ALA A 52 18.43 16.86 31.89
N VAL A 53 19.50 16.32 31.28
CA VAL A 53 20.72 17.08 30.97
C VAL A 53 20.47 17.96 29.75
N ASN A 54 20.58 19.27 29.95
CA ASN A 54 20.36 20.26 28.90
C ASN A 54 21.53 20.28 27.90
N SER A 55 21.23 20.39 26.60
CA SER A 55 22.22 20.44 25.54
C SER A 55 21.89 21.56 24.53
N PRO A 56 22.80 22.52 24.28
CA PRO A 56 24.08 22.72 24.94
C PRO A 56 23.93 23.10 26.43
N LEU A 57 24.97 22.84 27.23
CA LEU A 57 25.05 23.31 28.61
C LEU A 57 25.14 24.83 28.68
N ALA A 58 24.40 25.42 29.62
CA ALA A 58 24.60 26.81 30.04
C ALA A 58 25.88 26.96 30.89
N PRO A 59 26.45 28.17 31.04
CA PRO A 59 27.69 28.34 31.81
C PRO A 59 27.59 27.94 33.29
N ASN A 60 26.39 28.02 33.87
CA ASN A 60 26.08 27.56 35.22
C ASN A 60 24.56 27.31 35.39
N TYR A 61 24.19 26.57 36.44
CA TYR A 61 22.80 26.31 36.83
C TYR A 61 22.55 26.61 38.32
N ALA A 62 21.28 26.66 38.71
CA ALA A 62 20.90 26.43 40.11
C ALA A 62 21.42 25.05 40.55
N SER A 63 21.87 24.94 41.79
CA SER A 63 22.59 23.75 42.25
C SER A 63 22.67 23.66 43.77
N LEU A 64 22.66 22.43 44.30
CA LEU A 64 22.75 22.15 45.73
C LEU A 64 24.20 21.87 46.14
N GLY A 65 24.80 22.77 46.92
CA GLY A 65 26.16 22.66 47.43
C GLY A 65 26.24 21.86 48.72
N TYR A 66 26.99 20.75 48.71
CA TYR A 66 26.86 19.73 49.76
C TYR A 66 27.40 20.21 51.12
N GLN A 67 28.59 20.82 51.14
CA GLN A 67 29.20 21.33 52.37
C GLN A 67 28.36 22.43 53.02
N ALA A 68 27.73 23.30 52.21
CA ALA A 68 26.94 24.43 52.67
C ALA A 68 25.59 24.02 53.29
N THR A 69 25.02 22.91 52.83
CA THR A 69 23.66 22.45 53.19
C THR A 69 23.66 21.16 54.03
N GLN A 70 24.84 20.74 54.49
CA GLN A 70 25.05 19.52 55.28
C GLN A 70 24.55 18.24 54.58
N THR A 71 24.67 18.21 53.25
CA THR A 71 24.16 17.11 52.41
C THR A 71 25.15 15.94 52.39
N ALA A 72 24.63 14.72 52.57
CA ALA A 72 25.36 13.48 52.35
C ALA A 72 25.00 12.81 51.01
N GLN A 73 23.76 12.98 50.53
CA GLN A 73 23.26 12.43 49.26
C GLN A 73 22.11 13.29 48.73
N PHE A 74 22.04 13.49 47.41
CA PHE A 74 20.96 14.23 46.74
C PHE A 74 20.65 13.63 45.37
N GLY A 75 19.39 13.62 44.96
CA GLY A 75 18.91 12.85 43.81
C GLY A 75 17.45 13.10 43.47
N ASP A 76 16.91 12.24 42.61
CA ASP A 76 15.56 12.42 42.06
C ASP A 76 14.86 11.09 41.77
N TYR A 77 13.52 11.14 41.67
CA TYR A 77 12.69 10.08 41.11
C TYR A 77 12.70 10.18 39.59
N VAL A 78 12.85 9.06 38.88
CA VAL A 78 12.67 9.03 37.42
C VAL A 78 11.90 7.80 36.94
N GLN A 79 10.97 8.05 36.04
CA GLN A 79 10.33 7.06 35.18
C GLN A 79 11.11 6.94 33.88
N LEU A 80 11.48 5.71 33.52
CA LEU A 80 12.32 5.41 32.36
C LEU A 80 11.45 5.23 31.10
N GLY A 81 11.82 5.95 30.05
CA GLY A 81 11.22 5.84 28.72
C GLY A 81 11.68 4.58 27.97
N GLY A 82 10.89 4.19 26.97
CA GLY A 82 11.16 3.00 26.15
C GLY A 82 11.24 1.71 26.96
N TYR A 83 11.90 0.70 26.41
CA TYR A 83 11.99 -0.65 27.01
C TYR A 83 13.41 -1.09 27.38
N ALA A 84 14.46 -0.37 26.99
CA ALA A 84 15.82 -0.70 27.38
C ALA A 84 15.99 -0.62 28.91
N ARG A 85 16.54 -1.66 29.54
CA ARG A 85 16.67 -1.74 31.01
C ARG A 85 18.05 -2.22 31.49
N LYS A 86 18.96 -2.63 30.61
CA LYS A 86 20.33 -2.97 31.00
C LYS A 86 21.10 -1.68 31.25
N LEU A 87 21.49 -1.39 32.49
CA LEU A 87 22.15 -0.14 32.85
C LEU A 87 23.52 -0.03 32.16
N ASP A 88 23.70 0.99 31.32
CA ASP A 88 24.99 1.27 30.66
C ASP A 88 25.74 2.41 31.36
N SER A 89 25.08 3.55 31.62
CA SER A 89 25.74 4.71 32.22
C SER A 89 24.78 5.70 32.87
N VAL A 90 25.29 6.51 33.79
CA VAL A 90 24.62 7.73 34.28
C VAL A 90 25.50 8.94 33.98
N THR A 91 24.90 10.03 33.48
CA THR A 91 25.55 11.34 33.35
C THR A 91 24.91 12.35 34.28
N VAL A 92 25.69 13.13 35.01
CA VAL A 92 25.20 14.13 35.98
C VAL A 92 25.77 15.51 35.61
N THR A 93 24.93 16.53 35.53
CA THR A 93 25.41 17.92 35.46
C THR A 93 25.78 18.38 36.87
N MET A 94 27.03 18.80 37.03
CA MET A 94 27.57 19.37 38.26
C MET A 94 27.73 20.89 38.11
N SER A 95 27.81 21.60 39.23
CA SER A 95 28.23 23.01 39.27
C SER A 95 29.40 23.13 40.25
N ASN A 96 30.57 23.54 39.78
CA ASN A 96 31.73 23.79 40.64
C ASN A 96 31.93 25.30 40.85
N TRP A 97 31.94 25.74 42.10
CA TRP A 97 32.21 27.11 42.52
C TRP A 97 33.68 27.30 42.94
N ALA A 98 34.43 26.22 43.13
CA ALA A 98 35.82 26.22 43.58
C ALA A 98 36.75 26.90 42.58
N LEU A 99 37.48 27.90 43.07
CA LEU A 99 38.53 28.64 42.37
C LEU A 99 39.91 28.12 42.81
N GLU A 100 40.81 27.89 41.86
CA GLU A 100 42.16 27.37 42.12
C GLU A 100 42.96 28.23 43.12
N SER A 101 42.87 29.56 43.00
CA SER A 101 43.61 30.52 43.82
C SER A 101 43.01 30.79 45.21
N THR A 102 41.91 30.13 45.60
CA THR A 102 41.39 30.19 46.98
C THR A 102 42.45 29.59 47.94
N PRO A 103 42.86 30.28 49.02
CA PRO A 103 43.96 29.81 49.87
C PRO A 103 43.81 28.39 50.45
N ALA A 104 42.58 27.97 50.77
CA ALA A 104 42.27 26.59 51.17
C ALA A 104 42.57 25.58 50.05
N ASN A 105 42.16 25.88 48.81
CA ASN A 105 42.39 25.02 47.64
C ASN A 105 43.87 24.95 47.29
N VAL A 106 44.59 26.08 47.31
CA VAL A 106 46.05 26.11 47.15
C VAL A 106 46.74 25.23 48.20
N THR A 107 46.31 25.32 49.46
CA THR A 107 46.86 24.51 50.57
C THR A 107 46.55 23.02 50.40
N PHE A 108 45.30 22.68 50.05
CA PHE A 108 44.87 21.31 49.77
C PHE A 108 45.68 20.70 48.63
N CYS A 109 45.83 21.40 47.50
CA CYS A 109 46.56 20.93 46.33
C CYS A 109 48.08 20.85 46.56
N THR A 110 48.65 21.76 47.35
CA THR A 110 50.07 21.70 47.76
C THR A 110 50.35 20.43 48.58
N ASN A 111 49.41 20.04 49.45
CA ASN A 111 49.52 18.83 50.26
C ASN A 111 49.14 17.55 49.50
N ASN A 112 48.30 17.65 48.46
CA ASN A 112 47.74 16.52 47.71
C ASN A 112 47.92 16.71 46.18
N PRO A 113 49.15 16.83 45.66
CA PRO A 113 49.39 17.18 44.25
C PRO A 113 48.84 16.15 43.25
N SER A 114 48.72 14.87 43.65
CA SER A 114 48.07 13.82 42.85
C SER A 114 46.55 13.99 42.72
N LEU A 115 45.91 14.80 43.56
CA LEU A 115 44.48 15.12 43.51
C LEU A 115 44.21 16.49 42.86
N CYS A 116 45.21 17.24 42.43
CA CYS A 116 45.06 18.50 41.69
C CYS A 116 45.89 18.53 40.40
N PRO A 117 45.54 17.71 39.39
CA PRO A 117 46.13 17.82 38.06
C PRO A 117 45.78 19.17 37.39
N PRO A 118 46.60 19.68 36.46
CA PRO A 118 46.43 21.02 35.90
C PRO A 118 45.02 21.30 35.36
N GLY A 119 44.41 22.41 35.80
CA GLY A 119 43.08 22.84 35.38
C GLY A 119 41.91 22.30 36.21
N GLY A 120 42.15 21.51 37.26
CA GLY A 120 41.09 21.06 38.15
C GLY A 120 41.56 20.28 39.37
N PHE A 121 40.64 19.51 39.95
CA PHE A 121 40.91 18.56 41.02
C PHE A 121 40.21 17.23 40.78
N VAL A 122 40.64 16.17 41.46
CA VAL A 122 40.07 14.82 41.39
C VAL A 122 39.34 14.51 42.69
N HIS A 123 38.11 14.01 42.59
CA HIS A 123 37.28 13.70 43.75
C HIS A 123 36.45 12.41 43.52
N PRO A 124 36.34 11.53 44.52
CA PRO A 124 35.45 10.37 44.43
C PRO A 124 33.98 10.82 44.48
N ILE A 125 33.24 10.59 43.38
CA ILE A 125 31.80 10.77 43.31
C ILE A 125 31.14 9.39 43.21
N THR A 126 30.06 9.19 43.96
CA THR A 126 29.26 7.96 43.93
C THR A 126 27.92 8.22 43.27
N VAL A 127 27.56 7.39 42.29
CA VAL A 127 26.19 7.26 41.78
C VAL A 127 25.56 6.03 42.43
N ASN A 128 24.38 6.18 43.01
CA ASN A 128 23.54 5.10 43.50
C ASN A 128 22.21 5.09 42.75
N ILE A 129 21.72 3.91 42.37
CA ILE A 129 20.39 3.72 41.77
C ILE A 129 19.61 2.74 42.64
N TYR A 130 18.38 3.08 43.00
CA TYR A 130 17.53 2.30 43.89
C TYR A 130 16.18 1.98 43.24
N ASN A 131 15.57 0.88 43.69
CA ASN A 131 14.12 0.71 43.58
C ASN A 131 13.41 1.82 44.37
N ILE A 132 12.17 2.12 44.03
CA ILE A 132 11.32 3.03 44.82
C ILE A 132 10.75 2.27 46.03
N GLY A 133 10.74 2.92 47.19
CA GLY A 133 10.11 2.39 48.41
C GLY A 133 8.60 2.61 48.42
N ALA A 134 7.94 2.13 49.47
CA ALA A 134 6.51 2.39 49.66
C ALA A 134 6.23 3.89 49.86
N GLY A 135 5.11 4.37 49.32
CA GLY A 135 4.64 5.76 49.44
C GLY A 135 3.90 6.23 48.18
N THR A 136 3.19 7.35 48.29
CA THR A 136 2.75 8.18 47.15
C THR A 136 3.74 9.32 46.94
N PRO A 137 3.75 10.02 45.79
CA PRO A 137 4.56 11.24 45.63
C PRO A 137 4.42 12.17 46.84
N GLY A 138 5.55 12.65 47.34
CA GLY A 138 5.72 13.46 48.56
C GLY A 138 5.92 12.65 49.84
N THR A 139 5.98 11.31 49.75
CA THR A 139 6.10 10.39 50.89
C THR A 139 6.88 9.09 50.59
N ARG A 140 7.49 8.97 49.41
CA ARG A 140 8.21 7.77 48.96
C ARG A 140 9.47 7.54 49.79
N GLY A 141 9.57 6.36 50.37
CA GLY A 141 10.85 5.84 50.85
C GLY A 141 11.79 5.51 49.68
N VAL A 142 13.08 5.34 49.99
CA VAL A 142 14.05 4.71 49.09
C VAL A 142 13.97 3.19 49.26
N GLY A 143 13.95 2.45 48.16
CA GLY A 143 13.90 0.98 48.16
C GLY A 143 15.30 0.34 48.21
N SER A 144 15.38 -0.93 47.79
CA SER A 144 16.67 -1.63 47.70
C SER A 144 17.57 -1.03 46.62
N LEU A 145 18.87 -0.92 46.94
CA LEU A 145 19.92 -0.52 46.00
C LEU A 145 20.02 -1.53 44.85
N ILE A 146 19.96 -1.03 43.61
CA ILE A 146 20.10 -1.79 42.36
C ILE A 146 21.56 -1.77 41.89
N ALA A 147 22.16 -0.58 41.88
CA ALA A 147 23.51 -0.35 41.39
C ALA A 147 24.20 0.76 42.18
N THR A 148 25.50 0.64 42.40
CA THR A 148 26.34 1.69 42.99
C THR A 148 27.71 1.69 42.30
N LEU A 149 28.24 2.88 42.05
CA LEU A 149 29.58 3.06 41.49
C LEU A 149 30.21 4.33 42.07
N THR A 150 31.34 4.18 42.75
CA THR A 150 32.20 5.29 43.17
C THR A 150 33.40 5.41 42.24
N GLU A 151 33.55 6.56 41.58
CA GLU A 151 34.67 6.83 40.67
C GLU A 151 35.35 8.16 41.01
N ASN A 152 36.68 8.17 40.88
CA ASN A 152 37.49 9.38 40.96
C ASN A 152 37.28 10.21 39.68
N LYS A 153 36.46 11.26 39.77
CA LYS A 153 36.15 12.16 38.64
C LYS A 153 37.02 13.41 38.70
N PHE A 154 37.49 13.86 37.52
CA PHE A 154 38.10 15.16 37.36
C PHE A 154 37.01 16.25 37.33
N ILE A 155 37.21 17.29 38.12
CA ILE A 155 36.34 18.45 38.26
C ILE A 155 37.14 19.67 37.78
N PRO A 156 36.71 20.36 36.71
CA PRO A 156 37.41 21.55 36.22
C PRO A 156 37.31 22.68 37.24
N TRP A 157 38.38 23.47 37.39
CA TRP A 157 38.31 24.70 38.17
C TRP A 157 37.30 25.67 37.57
N ARG A 158 36.57 26.39 38.42
CA ARG A 158 35.84 27.56 37.98
C ARG A 158 36.84 28.61 37.48
N PRO A 159 36.58 29.30 36.36
CA PRO A 159 37.44 30.37 35.87
C PRO A 159 37.63 31.50 36.89
N ALA A 160 38.71 32.27 36.74
CA ALA A 160 39.02 33.40 37.59
C ALA A 160 37.89 34.44 37.63
N ALA A 161 37.75 35.13 38.77
CA ALA A 161 36.73 36.15 38.93
C ALA A 161 36.98 37.37 38.01
N ASP A 162 35.92 37.92 37.44
CA ASP A 162 35.95 39.18 36.68
C ASP A 162 35.58 40.33 37.63
N PRO A 163 36.48 41.30 37.88
CA PRO A 163 36.22 42.42 38.79
C PRO A 163 35.12 43.39 38.32
N THR A 164 34.59 43.20 37.11
CA THR A 164 33.43 43.92 36.57
C THR A 164 32.09 43.20 36.78
N CYS A 165 32.09 42.04 37.45
CA CYS A 165 30.88 41.37 37.92
C CYS A 165 30.36 41.97 39.25
N SER A 166 29.04 41.94 39.44
CA SER A 166 28.39 42.50 40.64
C SER A 166 28.65 41.69 41.92
N THR A 167 28.88 40.38 41.81
CA THR A 167 29.48 39.58 42.87
C THR A 167 31.00 39.50 42.65
N PRO A 168 31.86 39.96 43.59
CA PRO A 168 33.33 39.96 43.41
C PRO A 168 33.99 38.59 43.21
N THR A 169 33.22 37.50 43.39
CA THR A 169 33.65 36.13 43.18
C THR A 169 33.26 35.55 41.82
N ALA A 170 32.30 36.14 41.09
CA ALA A 170 31.83 35.57 39.82
C ALA A 170 32.84 35.71 38.68
N TRP A 171 32.79 34.77 37.73
CA TRP A 171 33.48 34.86 36.44
C TRP A 171 32.49 35.29 35.35
N ARG A 172 32.98 35.94 34.30
CA ARG A 172 32.17 36.28 33.11
C ARG A 172 32.29 35.19 32.05
N ALA A 173 31.15 34.68 31.60
CA ALA A 173 31.07 33.66 30.56
C ALA A 173 31.01 34.26 29.14
N GLY A 174 31.10 33.39 28.12
CA GLY A 174 31.15 33.79 26.70
C GLY A 174 29.84 34.39 26.16
N ASP A 175 28.74 34.32 26.90
CA ASP A 175 27.48 35.01 26.64
C ASP A 175 27.46 36.45 27.20
N GLY A 176 28.50 36.84 27.95
CA GLY A 176 28.63 38.15 28.60
C GLY A 176 28.10 38.20 30.03
N ASN A 177 27.44 37.16 30.53
CA ASN A 177 26.84 37.13 31.88
C ASN A 177 27.84 36.70 32.95
N CYS A 178 27.53 37.02 34.22
CA CYS A 178 28.37 36.72 35.38
C CYS A 178 27.81 35.55 36.19
N TYR A 179 28.65 34.55 36.47
CA TYR A 179 28.26 33.31 37.15
C TYR A 179 29.18 32.99 38.34
N ASN A 180 28.61 32.45 39.42
CA ASN A 180 29.37 32.08 40.63
C ASN A 180 29.90 30.63 40.60
N GLY A 181 29.35 29.78 39.72
CA GLY A 181 29.81 28.41 39.45
C GLY A 181 30.12 28.18 37.97
N LEU A 182 30.74 27.05 37.64
CA LEU A 182 30.92 26.51 36.30
C LEU A 182 30.14 25.19 36.18
N ALA A 183 29.27 25.06 35.18
CA ALA A 183 28.60 23.79 34.88
C ALA A 183 29.45 22.87 33.99
N PHE A 184 29.38 21.56 34.26
CA PHE A 184 30.06 20.50 33.50
C PHE A 184 29.39 19.14 33.76
N ASN A 185 29.56 18.19 32.85
CA ASN A 185 28.98 16.85 32.99
C ASN A 185 30.00 15.84 33.51
N LEU A 186 29.55 14.93 34.38
CA LEU A 186 30.27 13.74 34.80
C LEU A 186 29.50 12.49 34.34
N THR A 187 30.07 11.74 33.40
CA THR A 187 29.52 10.44 32.96
C THR A 187 30.22 9.29 33.68
N PHE A 188 29.44 8.33 34.17
CA PHE A 188 29.84 7.14 34.91
C PHE A 188 29.46 5.90 34.11
N ASP A 189 30.45 5.08 33.73
CA ASP A 189 30.21 3.82 33.01
C ASP A 189 29.84 2.73 34.01
N MET A 190 28.57 2.33 34.00
CA MET A 190 27.98 1.37 34.92
C MET A 190 27.68 0.02 34.24
N SER A 191 28.01 -0.12 32.95
CA SER A 191 27.74 -1.32 32.13
C SER A 191 28.32 -2.59 32.73
N SER A 192 29.54 -2.49 33.28
CA SER A 192 30.24 -3.59 33.94
C SER A 192 29.56 -4.13 35.21
N LEU A 193 28.62 -3.39 35.80
CA LEU A 193 27.82 -3.87 36.93
C LEU A 193 26.76 -4.89 36.49
N GLY A 194 26.41 -4.92 35.20
CA GLY A 194 25.41 -5.83 34.64
C GLY A 194 23.99 -5.65 35.20
N ALA A 195 23.69 -4.52 35.85
CA ALA A 195 22.42 -4.29 36.52
C ALA A 195 21.25 -4.14 35.51
N THR A 196 20.08 -4.66 35.89
CA THR A 196 18.82 -4.45 35.15
C THR A 196 17.93 -3.53 35.98
N LEU A 197 17.41 -2.47 35.35
CA LEU A 197 16.55 -1.47 35.96
C LEU A 197 15.06 -1.88 35.87
N PRO A 198 14.22 -1.54 36.86
CA PRO A 198 12.77 -1.47 36.68
C PRO A 198 12.37 -0.22 35.88
N ASP A 199 11.08 -0.07 35.56
CA ASP A 199 10.56 1.08 34.81
C ASP A 199 10.65 2.43 35.54
N ASN A 200 10.84 2.43 36.86
CA ASN A 200 10.94 3.63 37.68
C ASN A 200 12.02 3.42 38.76
N VAL A 201 12.92 4.39 38.94
CA VAL A 201 14.04 4.31 39.90
C VAL A 201 14.24 5.63 40.64
N VAL A 202 14.96 5.58 41.77
CA VAL A 202 15.55 6.76 42.40
C VAL A 202 17.05 6.77 42.07
N VAL A 203 17.56 7.88 41.52
CA VAL A 203 19.01 8.06 41.28
C VAL A 203 19.53 9.09 42.28
N GLY A 204 20.53 8.70 43.09
CA GLY A 204 21.08 9.54 44.15
C GLY A 204 22.60 9.65 44.06
N ILE A 205 23.10 10.88 44.05
CA ILE A 205 24.52 11.23 43.98
C ILE A 205 25.05 11.43 45.41
N ALA A 206 26.24 10.93 45.71
CA ALA A 206 26.87 11.08 47.03
C ALA A 206 28.39 11.32 46.91
N TYR A 207 28.94 12.20 47.74
CA TYR A 207 30.38 12.44 47.89
C TYR A 207 30.67 13.04 49.27
N ASN A 208 31.94 13.01 49.68
CA ASN A 208 32.36 13.46 51.01
C ASN A 208 33.04 14.83 50.94
N THR A 209 32.55 15.79 51.71
CA THR A 209 33.16 17.12 51.84
C THR A 209 34.00 17.18 53.13
N GLN A 210 34.41 18.37 53.58
CA GLN A 210 35.19 18.51 54.81
C GLN A 210 34.46 17.96 56.04
N THR A 211 33.18 18.29 56.22
CA THR A 211 32.40 17.89 57.42
C THR A 211 31.17 17.05 57.13
N TRP A 212 30.86 16.79 55.85
CA TRP A 212 29.63 16.09 55.44
C TRP A 212 29.91 15.00 54.39
N GLY A 213 28.87 14.22 54.03
CA GLY A 213 29.01 12.93 53.37
C GLY A 213 28.98 11.75 54.35
N ALA A 214 29.04 10.52 53.81
CA ALA A 214 29.04 9.30 54.60
C ALA A 214 30.36 9.06 55.37
N ALA A 215 31.46 9.63 54.91
CA ALA A 215 32.76 9.62 55.57
C ALA A 215 33.49 10.96 55.33
N PRO A 216 33.19 12.01 56.11
CA PRO A 216 33.76 13.35 55.93
C PRO A 216 35.30 13.36 55.95
N ILE A 217 35.90 14.19 55.08
CA ILE A 217 37.35 14.21 54.85
C ILE A 217 38.13 14.84 56.02
N GLY A 218 37.49 15.71 56.81
CA GLY A 218 38.10 16.40 57.96
C GLY A 218 39.08 17.53 57.60
N VAL A 219 39.37 17.72 56.31
CA VAL A 219 40.29 18.75 55.78
C VAL A 219 39.53 19.70 54.86
N ASP A 220 39.83 21.00 54.92
CA ASP A 220 39.27 22.00 53.99
C ASP A 220 39.87 21.81 52.58
N GLY A 221 39.07 22.03 51.55
CA GLY A 221 39.44 21.71 50.17
C GLY A 221 38.33 21.94 49.15
N PRO A 222 38.62 21.76 47.86
CA PRO A 222 37.81 22.30 46.76
C PRO A 222 36.43 21.66 46.61
N TYR A 223 36.26 20.42 47.07
CA TYR A 223 34.96 19.74 47.18
C TYR A 223 33.95 20.47 48.08
N ASN A 224 34.40 21.36 48.98
CA ASN A 224 33.51 22.23 49.76
C ASN A 224 32.73 23.24 48.91
N SER A 225 33.09 23.40 47.64
CA SER A 225 32.41 24.26 46.65
C SER A 225 31.94 23.48 45.41
N LEU A 226 31.78 22.17 45.54
CA LEU A 226 31.12 21.33 44.54
C LEU A 226 29.61 21.24 44.86
N ASN A 227 28.80 21.34 43.82
CA ASN A 227 27.35 21.26 43.87
C ASN A 227 26.80 20.30 42.78
N VAL A 228 25.63 19.69 43.00
CA VAL A 228 24.86 18.98 41.96
C VAL A 228 23.86 19.95 41.33
N ALA A 229 23.71 19.96 40.01
CA ALA A 229 22.81 20.89 39.31
C ALA A 229 21.35 20.41 39.28
N VAL A 230 20.44 21.38 39.32
CA VAL A 230 18.98 21.23 39.18
C VAL A 230 18.49 22.06 37.98
N SER A 231 17.18 22.22 37.80
CA SER A 231 16.58 22.92 36.65
C SER A 231 16.83 22.23 35.31
N GLY A 232 16.79 20.90 35.31
CA GLY A 232 16.82 20.11 34.08
C GLY A 232 15.55 20.24 33.24
N SER A 233 15.65 19.89 31.97
CA SER A 233 14.53 19.84 31.03
C SER A 233 14.39 18.42 30.50
N VAL A 234 13.39 17.69 31.00
CA VAL A 234 13.19 16.27 30.66
C VAL A 234 12.87 16.13 29.17
N SER A 235 13.70 15.33 28.49
CA SER A 235 13.67 15.08 27.04
C SER A 235 13.60 13.59 26.67
N ALA A 236 13.82 12.72 27.65
CA ALA A 236 13.53 11.28 27.60
C ALA A 236 13.12 10.81 29.00
N GLY A 237 12.20 9.84 29.07
CA GLY A 237 11.55 9.45 30.32
C GLY A 237 10.62 10.54 30.88
N SER A 238 10.29 10.45 32.16
CA SER A 238 9.52 11.47 32.89
C SER A 238 9.97 11.58 34.34
N ASP A 239 9.98 12.81 34.87
CA ASP A 239 9.81 13.09 36.29
C ASP A 239 8.29 13.28 36.52
N ASP A 240 7.74 12.75 37.62
CA ASP A 240 6.31 12.82 37.94
C ASP A 240 5.94 13.91 38.97
N ASN A 241 6.92 14.53 39.64
CA ASN A 241 6.73 15.79 40.37
C ASN A 241 8.05 16.55 40.60
N THR A 242 8.28 17.58 39.79
CA THR A 242 9.43 18.50 39.89
C THR A 242 9.53 19.29 41.21
N ASP A 243 8.53 19.21 42.09
CA ASP A 243 8.57 19.77 43.46
C ASP A 243 9.18 18.83 44.51
N ASN A 244 9.32 17.53 44.20
CA ASN A 244 9.77 16.50 45.12
C ASN A 244 11.12 15.93 44.71
N LEU A 245 12.19 16.26 45.43
CA LEU A 245 13.52 15.69 45.19
C LEU A 245 13.92 14.74 46.32
N PHE A 246 14.88 13.85 46.07
CA PHE A 246 15.40 12.97 47.10
C PHE A 246 16.61 13.59 47.79
N TRP A 247 16.57 13.73 49.11
CA TRP A 247 17.61 14.39 49.89
C TRP A 247 17.99 13.63 51.16
N ASN A 248 19.28 13.71 51.51
CA ASN A 248 19.83 13.34 52.80
C ASN A 248 20.68 14.52 53.33
N THR A 249 20.13 15.28 54.26
CA THR A 249 20.83 16.27 55.09
C THR A 249 20.67 15.95 56.58
N SER A 250 21.67 16.34 57.38
CA SER A 250 21.63 16.31 58.85
C SER A 250 20.90 17.50 59.48
N THR A 251 20.49 18.49 58.69
CA THR A 251 19.88 19.72 59.21
C THR A 251 18.36 19.55 59.33
N VAL A 252 17.83 19.61 60.55
CA VAL A 252 16.39 19.44 60.84
C VAL A 252 15.52 20.40 60.02
N GLY A 253 15.83 21.70 60.08
CA GLY A 253 15.08 22.76 59.38
C GLY A 253 15.52 23.02 57.93
N ASN A 254 16.17 22.06 57.27
CA ASN A 254 16.38 22.11 55.83
C ASN A 254 15.26 21.38 55.07
N TYR A 255 14.75 20.27 55.60
CA TYR A 255 13.58 19.58 55.06
C TYR A 255 12.33 20.42 55.30
N GLU A 256 11.38 20.43 54.36
CA GLU A 256 10.12 21.17 54.47
C GLU A 256 9.29 20.70 55.68
N ASP A 257 9.30 19.39 55.95
CA ASP A 257 8.62 18.77 57.11
C ASP A 257 9.32 19.03 58.46
N ASN A 258 10.40 19.81 58.48
CA ASN A 258 11.24 20.07 59.65
C ASN A 258 11.77 18.77 60.32
N GLY A 259 12.04 17.75 59.51
CA GLY A 259 12.64 16.48 59.94
C GLY A 259 11.65 15.46 60.53
N ALA A 260 10.34 15.66 60.39
CA ALA A 260 9.31 14.78 60.96
C ALA A 260 9.38 13.32 60.45
N ALA A 261 9.71 13.12 59.17
CA ALA A 261 9.96 11.82 58.53
C ALA A 261 11.41 11.31 58.73
N GLY A 262 12.18 11.95 59.61
CA GLY A 262 13.57 11.62 59.90
C GLY A 262 14.59 12.56 59.26
N VAL A 263 15.81 12.50 59.78
CA VAL A 263 16.95 13.38 59.47
C VAL A 263 18.21 12.52 59.35
N GLY A 264 19.12 12.85 58.43
CA GLY A 264 20.29 12.00 58.10
C GLY A 264 19.94 10.74 57.29
N ILE A 265 18.74 10.70 56.68
CA ILE A 265 18.21 9.58 55.89
C ILE A 265 17.91 10.09 54.48
N PHE A 266 18.24 9.29 53.46
CA PHE A 266 17.90 9.62 52.06
C PHE A 266 16.41 9.31 51.82
N ARG A 267 15.61 10.34 51.56
CA ARG A 267 14.15 10.27 51.38
C ARG A 267 13.63 11.36 50.44
N GLU A 268 12.40 11.22 49.97
CA GLU A 268 11.68 12.31 49.26
C GLU A 268 11.45 13.51 50.19
N ASP A 269 11.53 14.72 49.62
CA ASP A 269 11.35 16.02 50.27
C ASP A 269 10.77 17.01 49.25
N SER A 270 9.81 17.85 49.66
CA SER A 270 9.02 18.73 48.78
C SER A 270 9.53 20.19 48.76
N ASN A 271 8.81 21.11 48.10
CA ASN A 271 9.15 22.55 47.99
C ASN A 271 10.37 22.84 47.07
N TRP A 272 10.68 21.94 46.13
CA TRP A 272 11.75 22.10 45.15
C TRP A 272 11.29 22.69 43.80
N GLY A 273 10.00 22.95 43.62
CA GLY A 273 9.39 23.24 42.31
C GLY A 273 9.83 24.55 41.65
N SER A 274 10.42 25.47 42.42
CA SER A 274 11.08 26.67 41.89
C SER A 274 12.48 26.40 41.31
N PHE A 275 13.05 25.23 41.59
CA PHE A 275 14.33 24.74 41.09
C PHE A 275 14.16 23.63 40.05
N GLY A 276 13.18 22.75 40.21
CA GLY A 276 12.88 21.64 39.29
C GLY A 276 13.88 20.48 39.34
N THR A 277 13.63 19.45 38.52
CA THR A 277 14.35 18.17 38.49
C THR A 277 15.89 18.28 38.48
N VAL A 278 16.54 17.30 39.12
CA VAL A 278 18.00 17.16 39.15
C VAL A 278 18.51 16.83 37.74
N GLN A 279 19.55 17.53 37.29
CA GLN A 279 20.12 17.31 35.97
C GLN A 279 20.96 16.04 35.91
N PHE A 280 20.32 14.92 35.57
CA PHE A 280 21.03 13.72 35.14
C PHE A 280 20.36 13.03 33.95
N SER A 281 21.09 12.08 33.37
CA SER A 281 20.66 11.21 32.29
C SER A 281 21.01 9.78 32.65
N VAL A 282 20.07 8.86 32.44
CA VAL A 282 20.26 7.41 32.59
C VAL A 282 20.23 6.81 31.20
N SER A 283 21.28 6.10 30.83
CA SER A 283 21.37 5.40 29.55
C SER A 283 21.41 3.89 29.77
N ALA A 284 20.67 3.18 28.94
CA ALA A 284 20.49 1.74 29.02
C ALA A 284 20.37 1.10 27.63
N SER A 285 20.64 -0.20 27.59
CA SER A 285 20.56 -1.04 26.40
C SER A 285 19.51 -2.16 26.57
N SER A 286 19.15 -2.78 25.45
CA SER A 286 18.39 -4.04 25.42
C SER A 286 19.34 -5.23 25.38
N SER A 287 18.99 -6.31 26.08
CA SER A 287 19.73 -7.56 26.07
C SER A 287 19.47 -8.35 24.79
N THR A 288 20.44 -9.11 24.32
CA THR A 288 20.26 -10.13 23.28
C THR A 288 20.47 -11.51 23.89
N PHE A 289 19.49 -12.40 23.73
CA PHE A 289 19.58 -13.81 24.12
C PHE A 289 19.73 -14.68 22.87
N MET A 290 20.73 -15.55 22.86
CA MET A 290 20.92 -16.53 21.80
C MET A 290 20.16 -17.81 22.11
N VAL A 291 19.63 -18.43 21.05
CA VAL A 291 19.01 -19.76 21.05
C VAL A 291 19.68 -20.59 19.96
N ASP A 292 20.27 -21.72 20.34
CA ASP A 292 20.78 -22.74 19.41
C ASP A 292 20.57 -24.15 19.97
N ASP A 293 20.47 -25.18 19.12
CA ASP A 293 19.96 -26.50 19.53
C ASP A 293 20.95 -27.35 20.36
N ASP A 294 22.25 -27.09 20.24
CA ASP A 294 23.30 -27.68 21.09
C ASP A 294 23.57 -26.89 22.38
N GLY A 295 23.06 -25.65 22.47
CA GLY A 295 23.24 -24.74 23.59
C GLY A 295 24.48 -23.83 23.53
N GLN A 296 25.13 -23.70 22.37
CA GLN A 296 26.27 -22.82 22.13
C GLN A 296 25.94 -21.81 21.02
N ALA A 297 26.01 -20.50 21.31
CA ALA A 297 25.98 -19.42 20.31
C ALA A 297 26.26 -18.04 20.94
N SER A 298 26.91 -17.14 20.19
CA SER A 298 27.11 -15.74 20.55
C SER A 298 26.29 -14.79 19.67
N ALA A 299 26.22 -13.50 20.05
CA ALA A 299 25.62 -12.48 19.19
C ALA A 299 26.34 -12.28 17.85
N THR A 300 27.57 -12.81 17.70
CA THR A 300 28.38 -12.74 16.48
C THR A 300 28.18 -13.95 15.57
N SER A 301 28.25 -15.16 16.10
CA SER A 301 28.10 -16.42 15.35
C SER A 301 27.27 -17.44 16.13
N CYS A 302 26.60 -18.33 15.39
CA CYS A 302 25.96 -19.52 15.95
C CYS A 302 27.03 -20.55 16.39
N ASP A 303 28.10 -20.73 15.61
CA ASP A 303 29.19 -21.67 15.92
C ASP A 303 30.13 -21.25 17.09
N ASP A 304 29.78 -20.23 17.89
CA ASP A 304 30.58 -19.72 19.00
C ASP A 304 30.24 -20.43 20.32
N ALA A 305 31.26 -20.86 21.09
CA ALA A 305 31.12 -21.63 22.33
C ALA A 305 30.60 -20.83 23.56
N ASP A 306 29.88 -19.72 23.34
CA ASP A 306 29.19 -18.95 24.37
C ASP A 306 27.86 -19.63 24.75
N ALA A 307 27.48 -19.60 26.03
CA ALA A 307 26.31 -20.36 26.51
C ALA A 307 24.98 -19.76 26.02
N ALA A 308 24.24 -20.52 25.22
CA ALA A 308 22.93 -20.17 24.65
C ALA A 308 21.78 -20.98 25.28
N SER A 309 20.54 -20.57 24.97
CA SER A 309 19.34 -21.32 25.39
C SER A 309 18.97 -22.39 24.37
N THR A 310 18.78 -23.64 24.78
CA THR A 310 18.38 -24.72 23.85
C THR A 310 16.95 -24.64 23.32
N THR A 311 16.14 -23.68 23.79
CA THR A 311 14.80 -23.40 23.26
C THR A 311 14.44 -21.92 23.33
N VAL A 312 13.61 -21.47 22.39
CA VAL A 312 13.02 -20.11 22.38
C VAL A 312 12.23 -19.84 23.66
N ALA A 313 11.55 -20.84 24.22
CA ALA A 313 10.80 -20.72 25.46
C ALA A 313 11.71 -20.45 26.69
N ALA A 314 12.91 -21.03 26.73
CA ALA A 314 13.89 -20.77 27.79
C ALA A 314 14.44 -19.33 27.71
N ALA A 315 14.81 -18.86 26.51
CA ALA A 315 15.22 -17.47 26.31
C ALA A 315 14.10 -16.48 26.66
N LEU A 316 12.85 -16.77 26.26
CA LEU A 316 11.68 -15.94 26.56
C LEU A 316 11.35 -15.85 28.06
N ALA A 317 11.71 -16.88 28.84
CA ALA A 317 11.62 -16.81 30.30
C ALA A 317 12.60 -15.78 30.88
N LEU A 318 13.85 -15.75 30.39
CA LEU A 318 14.95 -14.88 30.84
C LEU A 318 14.84 -13.42 30.35
N ALA A 319 14.25 -13.20 29.17
CA ALA A 319 14.13 -11.88 28.56
C ALA A 319 13.27 -10.88 29.36
N ASN A 320 13.54 -9.59 29.22
CA ASN A 320 12.79 -8.46 29.78
C ASN A 320 12.03 -7.75 28.63
N PRO A 321 11.12 -6.80 28.90
CA PRO A 321 10.59 -5.93 27.85
C PRO A 321 11.72 -5.31 27.01
N GLY A 322 11.53 -5.22 25.69
CA GLY A 322 12.51 -4.66 24.75
C GLY A 322 13.73 -5.52 24.45
N ASP A 323 13.90 -6.69 25.08
CA ASP A 323 15.01 -7.60 24.78
C ASP A 323 14.76 -8.39 23.47
N THR A 324 15.86 -8.76 22.80
CA THR A 324 15.83 -9.52 21.54
C THR A 324 16.23 -10.97 21.76
N ILE A 325 15.48 -11.91 21.20
CA ILE A 325 15.79 -13.35 21.18
C ILE A 325 16.22 -13.70 19.75
N ARG A 326 17.49 -14.05 19.55
CA ARG A 326 18.05 -14.44 18.26
C ARG A 326 18.19 -15.95 18.19
N VAL A 327 17.58 -16.56 17.19
CA VAL A 327 17.43 -18.01 17.05
C VAL A 327 18.23 -18.49 15.85
N CYS A 328 19.19 -19.38 16.11
CA CYS A 328 20.13 -19.89 15.10
C CYS A 328 19.52 -21.01 14.24
N PRO A 329 20.05 -21.27 13.02
CA PRO A 329 19.45 -22.18 12.04
C PRO A 329 19.40 -23.65 12.52
N GLY A 330 18.29 -24.03 13.15
CA GLY A 330 18.02 -25.38 13.66
C GLY A 330 16.53 -25.72 13.58
N THR A 331 16.16 -26.90 14.10
CA THR A 331 14.75 -27.33 14.20
C THR A 331 14.34 -27.43 15.66
N TYR A 332 13.32 -26.68 16.06
CA TYR A 332 12.90 -26.52 17.45
C TYR A 332 11.45 -27.01 17.63
N PRO A 333 11.24 -28.26 18.07
CA PRO A 333 9.91 -28.76 18.43
C PRO A 333 9.35 -28.03 19.66
N THR A 334 8.23 -27.36 19.48
CA THR A 334 7.57 -26.60 20.56
C THR A 334 6.68 -27.54 21.38
N ALA A 335 6.94 -27.63 22.69
CA ALA A 335 6.18 -28.50 23.59
C ALA A 335 4.85 -27.91 24.07
N ALA A 336 4.71 -26.57 24.07
CA ALA A 336 3.52 -25.82 24.48
C ALA A 336 3.58 -24.38 23.93
N THR A 337 2.46 -23.67 23.91
CA THR A 337 2.38 -22.27 23.44
C THR A 337 3.33 -21.32 24.16
N MET A 338 4.08 -20.53 23.40
CA MET A 338 4.92 -19.43 23.90
C MET A 338 4.08 -18.17 24.06
N ASN A 339 4.10 -17.57 25.26
CA ASN A 339 3.32 -16.37 25.59
C ASN A 339 4.22 -15.14 25.60
N LEU A 340 4.10 -14.28 24.58
CA LEU A 340 4.86 -13.05 24.44
C LEU A 340 4.07 -11.94 25.17
N ASN A 341 4.29 -11.88 26.48
CA ASN A 341 3.61 -11.01 27.43
C ASN A 341 4.50 -9.88 27.99
N LYS A 342 5.66 -9.64 27.36
CA LYS A 342 6.61 -8.57 27.67
C LYS A 342 6.66 -7.65 26.45
N ALA A 343 6.45 -6.35 26.63
CA ALA A 343 6.33 -5.40 25.52
C ALA A 343 7.66 -5.23 24.77
N GLY A 344 7.62 -4.95 23.47
CA GLY A 344 8.82 -4.73 22.65
C GLY A 344 9.74 -5.94 22.45
N ILE A 345 9.34 -7.16 22.84
CA ILE A 345 10.12 -8.38 22.56
C ILE A 345 10.22 -8.60 21.05
N MET A 346 11.45 -8.81 20.57
CA MET A 346 11.71 -9.28 19.21
C MET A 346 12.20 -10.74 19.25
N ILE A 347 11.61 -11.62 18.44
CA ILE A 347 12.17 -12.94 18.14
C ILE A 347 12.61 -12.96 16.68
N GLN A 348 13.89 -13.21 16.42
CA GLN A 348 14.51 -13.09 15.11
C GLN A 348 15.31 -14.32 14.70
N GLY A 349 15.11 -14.82 13.49
CA GLY A 349 15.94 -15.87 12.88
C GLY A 349 17.29 -15.33 12.38
N VAL A 350 18.38 -16.02 12.72
CA VAL A 350 19.75 -15.61 12.34
C VAL A 350 20.15 -16.13 10.97
N GLY A 351 20.55 -15.22 10.07
CA GLY A 351 21.13 -15.57 8.77
C GLY A 351 20.11 -15.89 7.68
N PRO A 352 20.55 -16.46 6.54
CA PRO A 352 19.70 -16.67 5.35
C PRO A 352 18.84 -17.93 5.43
N THR A 353 19.19 -18.88 6.30
CA THR A 353 18.39 -20.09 6.59
C THR A 353 17.58 -19.82 7.84
N ARG A 354 16.25 -19.90 7.74
CA ARG A 354 15.37 -19.63 8.87
C ARG A 354 15.43 -20.75 9.91
N PRO A 355 15.35 -20.46 11.22
CA PRO A 355 15.10 -21.47 12.24
C PRO A 355 13.67 -22.02 12.10
N VAL A 356 13.50 -23.33 12.19
CA VAL A 356 12.22 -24.01 12.01
C VAL A 356 11.57 -24.27 13.37
N LEU A 357 10.53 -23.51 13.68
CA LEU A 357 9.73 -23.68 14.90
C LEU A 357 8.54 -24.61 14.59
N GLN A 358 8.58 -25.84 15.12
CA GLN A 358 7.59 -26.88 14.83
C GLN A 358 6.49 -26.92 15.89
N ILE A 359 5.23 -27.05 15.47
CA ILE A 359 4.08 -27.12 16.38
C ILE A 359 3.03 -28.14 15.87
N ALA A 360 2.46 -28.93 16.78
CA ALA A 360 1.30 -29.78 16.51
C ALA A 360 0.08 -29.24 17.28
N GLN A 361 -1.13 -29.56 16.80
CA GLN A 361 -2.38 -28.95 17.31
C GLN A 361 -2.66 -29.28 18.78
N ALA A 362 -2.16 -30.43 19.27
CA ALA A 362 -2.31 -30.85 20.66
C ALA A 362 -1.52 -29.98 21.66
N GLN A 363 -0.49 -29.26 21.21
CA GLN A 363 0.32 -28.34 22.01
C GLN A 363 -0.27 -26.93 22.10
N GLY A 364 -1.39 -26.67 21.40
CA GLY A 364 -1.97 -25.34 21.24
C GLY A 364 -1.22 -24.48 20.21
N ASN A 365 -1.61 -23.20 20.11
CA ASN A 365 -0.96 -22.19 19.27
C ASN A 365 0.57 -22.20 19.48
N ILE A 366 1.38 -21.80 18.49
CA ILE A 366 2.83 -21.63 18.74
C ILE A 366 3.10 -20.33 19.53
N PHE A 367 2.37 -19.26 19.20
CA PHE A 367 2.55 -17.94 19.81
C PHE A 367 1.21 -17.33 20.26
N ASN A 368 1.17 -16.84 21.50
CA ASN A 368 0.18 -15.89 22.00
C ASN A 368 0.85 -14.53 22.22
N ILE A 369 0.45 -13.52 21.45
CA ILE A 369 0.99 -12.15 21.54
C ILE A 369 0.03 -11.33 22.42
N THR A 370 0.44 -11.05 23.66
CA THR A 370 -0.41 -10.38 24.66
C THR A 370 0.19 -9.08 25.23
N ALA A 371 1.34 -8.65 24.71
CA ALA A 371 1.94 -7.34 24.99
C ALA A 371 2.27 -6.61 23.68
N ASN A 372 2.33 -5.29 23.76
CA ASN A 372 2.48 -4.42 22.59
C ASN A 372 3.89 -4.43 22.00
N ASP A 373 4.02 -3.95 20.76
CA ASP A 373 5.29 -3.70 20.06
C ASP A 373 6.13 -4.97 19.80
N VAL A 374 5.51 -6.14 19.93
CA VAL A 374 6.16 -7.45 19.75
C VAL A 374 6.43 -7.72 18.26
N THR A 375 7.63 -8.22 17.96
CA THR A 375 8.09 -8.51 16.60
C THR A 375 8.49 -9.97 16.41
N LEU A 376 8.02 -10.61 15.33
CA LEU A 376 8.48 -11.92 14.85
C LEU A 376 9.12 -11.76 13.46
N ASP A 377 10.43 -11.98 13.34
CA ASP A 377 11.18 -11.72 12.11
C ASP A 377 12.00 -12.95 11.63
N ASN A 378 11.96 -13.22 10.33
CA ASN A 378 12.80 -14.23 9.67
C ASN A 378 12.67 -15.67 10.25
N LEU A 379 11.51 -16.04 10.80
CA LEU A 379 11.24 -17.37 11.36
C LEU A 379 10.59 -18.28 10.32
N GLU A 380 10.87 -19.59 10.38
CA GLU A 380 10.05 -20.61 9.74
C GLU A 380 9.14 -21.24 10.80
N ILE A 381 7.83 -21.31 10.53
CA ILE A 381 6.81 -21.74 11.47
C ILE A 381 5.99 -22.85 10.81
N GLN A 382 6.20 -24.08 11.27
CA GLN A 382 5.66 -25.29 10.65
C GLN A 382 4.64 -25.97 11.57
N LYS A 383 3.37 -25.99 11.15
CA LYS A 383 2.39 -26.96 11.68
C LYS A 383 2.77 -28.35 11.15
N THR A 384 2.85 -29.36 12.02
CA THR A 384 3.35 -30.70 11.67
C THR A 384 2.25 -31.75 11.45
N ASP A 385 0.98 -31.41 11.67
CA ASP A 385 -0.17 -32.32 11.53
C ASP A 385 -1.35 -31.71 10.78
N VAL A 386 -2.25 -32.56 10.28
CA VAL A 386 -3.54 -32.18 9.64
C VAL A 386 -4.70 -32.09 10.64
N ALA A 387 -4.45 -32.09 11.95
CA ALA A 387 -5.52 -32.16 12.95
C ALA A 387 -6.23 -30.80 13.14
N GLY A 388 -7.57 -30.86 13.07
CA GLY A 388 -8.51 -29.95 13.74
C GLY A 388 -8.46 -28.46 13.34
N VAL A 389 -8.81 -27.64 14.33
CA VAL A 389 -8.70 -26.18 14.29
C VAL A 389 -7.38 -25.79 14.96
N HIS A 390 -6.55 -25.00 14.30
CA HIS A 390 -5.27 -24.54 14.85
C HIS A 390 -4.92 -23.14 14.34
N ASN A 391 -4.90 -22.15 15.23
CA ASN A 391 -4.42 -20.81 14.94
C ASN A 391 -2.97 -20.72 15.43
N LEU A 392 -1.99 -20.56 14.55
CA LEU A 392 -0.58 -20.64 14.93
C LEU A 392 -0.17 -19.43 15.78
N ILE A 393 -0.56 -18.23 15.36
CA ILE A 393 -0.24 -16.96 16.02
C ILE A 393 -1.54 -16.26 16.41
N SER A 394 -1.80 -16.15 17.71
CA SER A 394 -2.95 -15.43 18.28
C SER A 394 -2.50 -14.06 18.78
N VAL A 395 -3.13 -12.98 18.29
CA VAL A 395 -2.74 -11.60 18.60
C VAL A 395 -3.84 -10.87 19.37
N THR A 396 -3.54 -10.48 20.61
CA THR A 396 -4.45 -9.73 21.50
C THR A 396 -3.86 -8.38 21.93
N ALA A 397 -2.80 -7.91 21.26
CA ALA A 397 -2.06 -6.69 21.58
C ALA A 397 -1.85 -5.78 20.35
N ASP A 398 -1.40 -4.55 20.58
CA ASP A 398 -1.20 -3.51 19.57
C ASP A 398 0.25 -3.46 19.05
N ASN A 399 0.47 -2.84 17.89
CA ASN A 399 1.77 -2.68 17.23
C ASN A 399 2.52 -4.00 16.91
N PHE A 400 1.82 -5.13 16.85
CA PHE A 400 2.43 -6.42 16.53
C PHE A 400 2.94 -6.47 15.07
N THR A 401 4.22 -6.83 14.92
CA THR A 401 4.91 -6.96 13.64
C THR A 401 5.27 -8.41 13.34
N ALA A 402 4.97 -8.88 12.13
CA ALA A 402 5.45 -10.14 11.60
C ALA A 402 6.09 -9.92 10.23
N THR A 403 7.41 -10.08 10.13
CA THR A 403 8.19 -9.78 8.93
C THR A 403 9.01 -10.96 8.41
N ASN A 404 9.08 -11.09 7.08
CA ASN A 404 10.00 -11.99 6.40
C ASN A 404 9.87 -13.49 6.77
N ASN A 405 8.79 -13.91 7.43
CA ASN A 405 8.60 -15.28 7.93
C ASN A 405 8.13 -16.23 6.82
N LEU A 406 8.33 -17.54 7.04
CA LEU A 406 7.72 -18.62 6.27
C LEU A 406 6.75 -19.39 7.18
N ILE A 407 5.46 -19.44 6.87
CA ILE A 407 4.45 -20.03 7.77
C ILE A 407 3.56 -21.02 7.01
N TYR A 408 3.53 -22.28 7.44
CA TYR A 408 2.80 -23.33 6.71
C TYR A 408 2.36 -24.52 7.56
N GLY A 409 1.59 -25.41 6.95
CA GLY A 409 1.25 -26.73 7.47
C GLY A 409 1.31 -27.81 6.39
N PRO A 410 0.98 -29.07 6.70
CA PRO A 410 0.82 -30.12 5.69
C PRO A 410 -0.39 -29.84 4.79
N ASP A 411 -0.26 -30.21 3.52
CA ASP A 411 -1.35 -30.23 2.56
C ASP A 411 -2.47 -31.20 3.05
N PRO A 412 -3.74 -30.77 3.17
CA PRO A 412 -4.85 -31.65 3.54
C PRO A 412 -5.25 -32.65 2.43
N GLY A 413 -4.72 -32.51 1.21
CA GLY A 413 -4.99 -33.40 0.07
C GLY A 413 -6.41 -33.31 -0.50
N ASN A 414 -7.20 -32.33 -0.07
CA ASN A 414 -8.56 -32.06 -0.54
C ASN A 414 -8.90 -30.57 -0.38
N THR A 415 -10.06 -30.15 -0.89
CA THR A 415 -10.55 -28.78 -0.69
C THR A 415 -10.80 -28.51 0.79
N TRP A 416 -10.46 -27.30 1.25
CA TRP A 416 -10.52 -26.89 2.66
C TRP A 416 -11.95 -26.86 3.24
N GLY A 417 -12.97 -27.05 2.41
CA GLY A 417 -14.36 -27.26 2.84
C GLY A 417 -14.69 -28.72 3.17
N ALA A 418 -13.98 -29.69 2.59
CA ALA A 418 -14.26 -31.12 2.72
C ALA A 418 -13.56 -31.77 3.93
N SER A 419 -12.36 -31.30 4.29
CA SER A 419 -11.60 -31.81 5.45
C SER A 419 -12.06 -31.28 6.80
N GLY A 420 -12.80 -30.17 6.85
CA GLY A 420 -13.18 -29.49 8.11
C GLY A 420 -12.02 -28.89 8.90
N ILE A 421 -10.78 -28.95 8.38
CA ILE A 421 -9.58 -28.39 8.99
C ILE A 421 -9.65 -26.86 8.94
N VAL A 422 -9.43 -26.20 10.07
CA VAL A 422 -9.42 -24.72 10.16
C VAL A 422 -8.08 -24.26 10.73
N SER A 423 -7.06 -24.34 9.89
CA SER A 423 -5.69 -23.95 10.23
C SER A 423 -5.38 -22.53 9.74
N ARG A 424 -4.80 -21.68 10.59
CA ARG A 424 -4.49 -20.28 10.24
C ARG A 424 -3.11 -19.86 10.72
N ALA A 425 -2.39 -19.07 9.94
CA ALA A 425 -1.15 -18.45 10.41
C ALA A 425 -1.45 -17.38 11.48
N PHE A 426 -2.20 -16.33 11.14
CA PHE A 426 -2.61 -15.28 12.07
C PHE A 426 -4.10 -15.34 12.46
N VAL A 427 -4.40 -15.08 13.74
CA VAL A 427 -5.72 -14.62 14.19
C VAL A 427 -5.52 -13.35 15.01
N ILE A 428 -6.13 -12.27 14.52
CA ILE A 428 -6.09 -10.95 15.13
C ILE A 428 -7.38 -10.74 15.91
N SER A 429 -7.28 -10.22 17.14
CA SER A 429 -8.42 -9.87 17.99
C SER A 429 -9.01 -8.50 17.64
N PRO A 430 -10.30 -8.25 17.90
CA PRO A 430 -10.93 -6.96 17.62
C PRO A 430 -10.28 -5.79 18.38
N GLY A 431 -10.29 -4.63 17.73
CA GLY A 431 -9.84 -3.36 18.31
C GLY A 431 -8.33 -3.22 18.50
N ARG A 432 -7.50 -4.02 17.80
CA ARG A 432 -6.05 -3.77 17.71
C ARG A 432 -5.73 -2.66 16.70
N SER A 433 -4.51 -2.16 16.77
CA SER A 433 -3.96 -1.09 15.93
C SER A 433 -2.47 -1.31 15.67
N GLY A 434 -1.92 -0.62 14.66
CA GLY A 434 -0.49 -0.62 14.36
C GLY A 434 0.09 -1.93 13.82
N LEU A 435 -0.76 -2.88 13.38
CA LEU A 435 -0.30 -4.18 12.89
C LEU A 435 0.55 -4.05 11.63
N ASN A 436 1.58 -4.89 11.50
CA ASN A 436 2.47 -4.91 10.34
C ASN A 436 2.78 -6.35 9.92
N LEU A 437 2.00 -6.89 8.98
CA LEU A 437 2.19 -8.23 8.43
C LEU A 437 2.84 -8.09 7.04
N ALA A 438 4.18 -8.11 6.96
CA ALA A 438 4.91 -7.74 5.75
C ALA A 438 5.94 -8.76 5.25
N ASN A 439 6.06 -8.93 3.92
CA ASN A 439 7.04 -9.81 3.25
C ASN A 439 7.00 -11.29 3.68
N ASN A 440 5.93 -11.78 4.30
CA ASN A 440 5.83 -13.17 4.74
C ASN A 440 5.43 -14.09 3.57
N THR A 441 5.90 -15.33 3.58
CA THR A 441 5.43 -16.40 2.69
C THR A 441 4.52 -17.32 3.49
N ILE A 442 3.28 -17.53 3.04
CA ILE A 442 2.28 -18.29 3.80
C ILE A 442 1.54 -19.26 2.87
N HIS A 443 1.60 -20.55 3.17
CA HIS A 443 0.98 -21.59 2.32
C HIS A 443 0.48 -22.81 3.08
N THR A 444 -0.29 -23.66 2.38
CA THR A 444 -0.82 -24.96 2.90
C THR A 444 -1.42 -24.87 4.31
N LEU A 445 -2.11 -23.76 4.55
CA LEU A 445 -2.95 -23.48 5.72
C LEU A 445 -4.27 -22.92 5.17
N ARG A 446 -5.39 -23.18 5.84
CA ARG A 446 -6.70 -22.72 5.36
C ARG A 446 -6.73 -21.21 5.12
N GLN A 447 -6.12 -20.39 5.98
CA GLN A 447 -6.11 -18.93 5.84
C GLN A 447 -4.77 -18.34 6.31
N PRO A 448 -4.15 -17.39 5.59
CA PRO A 448 -2.99 -16.65 6.09
C PRO A 448 -3.35 -15.79 7.31
N GLY A 449 -4.53 -15.18 7.34
CA GLY A 449 -4.96 -14.37 8.48
C GLY A 449 -6.46 -14.24 8.59
N TYR A 450 -6.94 -14.22 9.83
CA TYR A 450 -8.26 -13.72 10.20
C TYR A 450 -8.08 -12.36 10.86
N LEU A 451 -8.52 -11.30 10.20
CA LEU A 451 -8.21 -9.91 10.52
C LEU A 451 -9.46 -9.20 11.07
N ASP A 452 -9.83 -9.51 12.33
CA ASP A 452 -11.04 -8.99 12.97
C ASP A 452 -10.88 -7.54 13.46
N SER A 453 -11.72 -6.64 12.93
CA SER A 453 -12.09 -5.32 13.45
C SER A 453 -10.94 -4.49 14.04
N SER A 454 -9.79 -4.49 13.38
CA SER A 454 -8.54 -3.85 13.82
C SER A 454 -7.87 -3.08 12.68
N SER A 455 -6.73 -2.42 12.93
CA SER A 455 -6.04 -1.62 11.91
C SER A 455 -4.53 -1.89 11.79
N GLY A 456 -4.00 -1.66 10.59
CA GLY A 456 -2.58 -1.84 10.28
C GLY A 456 -2.31 -2.02 8.79
N SER A 457 -1.27 -2.78 8.47
CA SER A 457 -0.79 -3.06 7.12
C SER A 457 -0.58 -4.56 6.89
N VAL A 458 -0.94 -5.01 5.69
CA VAL A 458 -0.74 -6.39 5.21
C VAL A 458 -0.11 -6.28 3.83
N THR A 459 1.21 -6.38 3.74
CA THR A 459 1.93 -5.92 2.53
C THR A 459 2.98 -6.88 2.00
N ASN A 460 3.12 -6.94 0.68
CA ASN A 460 4.15 -7.72 -0.02
C ASN A 460 4.22 -9.22 0.37
N ASN A 461 3.16 -9.80 0.95
CA ASN A 461 3.17 -11.22 1.33
C ASN A 461 2.95 -12.09 0.10
N VAL A 462 3.49 -13.32 0.12
CA VAL A 462 3.30 -14.34 -0.91
C VAL A 462 2.37 -15.40 -0.33
N VAL A 463 1.17 -15.56 -0.88
CA VAL A 463 0.12 -16.43 -0.31
C VAL A 463 -0.42 -17.41 -1.36
N TYR A 464 -0.34 -18.71 -1.07
CA TYR A 464 -0.70 -19.75 -2.04
C TYR A 464 -1.16 -21.06 -1.37
N GLY A 465 -2.02 -21.84 -2.02
CA GLY A 465 -2.61 -23.06 -1.46
C GLY A 465 -3.46 -22.83 -0.20
N THR A 466 -3.99 -21.61 0.00
CA THR A 466 -4.85 -21.23 1.13
C THR A 466 -6.30 -20.96 0.66
N ARG A 467 -7.15 -20.31 1.46
CA ARG A 467 -8.43 -19.69 1.05
C ARG A 467 -8.40 -18.16 1.09
N GLY A 468 -7.20 -17.57 1.05
CA GLY A 468 -7.00 -16.12 1.09
C GLY A 468 -7.23 -15.48 2.47
N TRP A 469 -6.87 -14.19 2.55
CA TRP A 469 -7.04 -13.38 3.76
C TRP A 469 -8.52 -13.18 4.09
N VAL A 470 -8.87 -13.15 5.39
CA VAL A 470 -10.20 -12.72 5.84
C VAL A 470 -10.12 -11.37 6.52
N VAL A 471 -10.93 -10.43 6.03
CA VAL A 471 -11.24 -9.15 6.68
C VAL A 471 -12.65 -9.27 7.29
N ASP A 472 -12.75 -8.97 8.59
CA ASP A 472 -13.99 -9.05 9.39
C ASP A 472 -14.18 -7.76 10.19
N GLY A 473 -15.41 -7.31 10.38
CA GLY A 473 -15.77 -6.25 11.32
C GLY A 473 -15.78 -4.82 10.75
N ALA A 474 -16.65 -3.98 11.30
CA ALA A 474 -16.90 -2.63 10.79
C ALA A 474 -15.70 -1.68 10.93
N ASN A 475 -14.83 -1.92 11.92
CA ASN A 475 -13.64 -1.11 12.18
C ASN A 475 -12.35 -1.72 11.57
N ALA A 476 -12.47 -2.71 10.68
CA ALA A 476 -11.34 -3.25 9.95
C ALA A 476 -10.78 -2.21 8.97
N ILE A 477 -9.58 -1.70 9.22
CA ILE A 477 -8.90 -0.67 8.41
C ILE A 477 -7.47 -1.13 8.14
N TYR A 478 -7.31 -1.97 7.11
CA TYR A 478 -6.01 -2.53 6.71
C TYR A 478 -5.53 -1.95 5.38
N ASN A 479 -4.28 -1.48 5.35
CA ASN A 479 -3.58 -1.19 4.11
C ASN A 479 -3.10 -2.52 3.48
N ILE A 480 -3.93 -3.12 2.64
CA ILE A 480 -3.64 -4.38 1.94
C ILE A 480 -3.11 -4.05 0.54
N VAL A 481 -1.79 -4.08 0.34
CA VAL A 481 -1.13 -3.71 -0.94
C VAL A 481 0.14 -4.55 -1.20
N GLY A 482 0.45 -4.80 -2.48
CA GLY A 482 1.65 -5.53 -2.91
C GLY A 482 1.63 -7.04 -2.68
N ASN A 483 0.56 -7.60 -2.11
CA ASN A 483 0.46 -9.04 -1.88
C ASN A 483 0.32 -9.78 -3.21
N SER A 484 0.89 -10.98 -3.27
CA SER A 484 1.03 -11.79 -4.49
C SER A 484 0.66 -13.25 -4.26
N TRP A 485 0.27 -13.91 -5.34
CA TRP A 485 -0.37 -15.22 -5.32
C TRP A 485 0.52 -16.23 -6.07
N GLY A 486 0.88 -17.32 -5.39
CA GLY A 486 1.77 -18.36 -5.92
C GLY A 486 1.02 -19.56 -6.50
N THR A 487 1.75 -20.60 -6.85
CA THR A 487 1.21 -21.90 -7.28
C THR A 487 1.41 -22.95 -6.18
N VAL A 488 0.41 -23.77 -5.82
CA VAL A 488 -1.00 -23.81 -6.26
C VAL A 488 -1.75 -22.54 -5.84
N GLU A 489 -2.71 -22.05 -6.64
CA GLU A 489 -3.51 -20.86 -6.31
C GLU A 489 -4.37 -21.05 -5.04
N ASN A 490 -4.98 -19.96 -4.54
CA ASN A 490 -5.87 -20.00 -3.39
C ASN A 490 -7.28 -20.48 -3.76
N GLU A 491 -7.88 -21.31 -2.91
CA GLU A 491 -9.24 -21.84 -3.10
C GLU A 491 -10.29 -20.73 -2.88
N ALA A 492 -10.97 -20.38 -3.97
CA ALA A 492 -12.09 -19.43 -4.08
C ALA A 492 -11.79 -17.93 -3.88
N CYS A 493 -10.92 -17.55 -2.93
CA CYS A 493 -10.66 -16.14 -2.63
C CYS A 493 -9.17 -15.90 -2.37
N ASP A 494 -8.64 -14.76 -2.83
CA ASP A 494 -7.34 -14.23 -2.41
C ASP A 494 -7.51 -13.25 -1.23
N ILE A 495 -8.58 -12.44 -1.28
CA ILE A 495 -9.01 -11.54 -0.20
C ILE A 495 -10.53 -11.67 -0.03
N ALA A 496 -10.98 -12.14 1.13
CA ALA A 496 -12.39 -12.23 1.49
C ALA A 496 -12.78 -11.14 2.50
N MET A 497 -13.74 -10.30 2.13
CA MET A 497 -14.36 -9.28 2.97
C MET A 497 -15.74 -9.79 3.38
N ILE A 498 -15.89 -10.19 4.64
CA ILE A 498 -17.10 -10.90 5.09
C ILE A 498 -18.24 -9.90 5.42
N PRO A 499 -19.50 -10.33 5.67
CA PRO A 499 -20.68 -9.45 5.69
C PRO A 499 -20.67 -8.31 6.73
N THR A 500 -19.77 -8.36 7.70
CA THR A 500 -19.58 -7.40 8.81
C THR A 500 -18.68 -6.21 8.45
N VAL A 501 -17.94 -6.27 7.35
CA VAL A 501 -16.97 -5.23 6.94
C VAL A 501 -17.68 -3.98 6.47
N ASN A 502 -17.24 -2.80 6.94
CA ASN A 502 -17.71 -1.52 6.43
C ASN A 502 -17.15 -1.25 5.02
N PRO A 503 -17.98 -1.17 3.95
CA PRO A 503 -17.48 -0.97 2.60
C PRO A 503 -16.80 0.39 2.38
N ALA A 504 -17.13 1.40 3.21
CA ALA A 504 -16.53 2.73 3.11
C ALA A 504 -15.01 2.73 3.39
N ASN A 505 -14.51 1.74 4.15
CA ASN A 505 -13.08 1.59 4.42
C ASN A 505 -12.30 1.11 3.17
N TYR A 506 -13.00 0.58 2.15
CA TYR A 506 -12.43 -0.06 0.97
C TYR A 506 -13.16 0.39 -0.32
N PRO A 507 -13.11 1.68 -0.67
CA PRO A 507 -14.02 2.31 -1.64
C PRO A 507 -13.85 1.84 -3.11
N SER A 508 -12.80 1.10 -3.43
CA SER A 508 -12.61 0.51 -4.76
C SER A 508 -12.00 -0.88 -4.69
N ARG A 509 -12.83 -1.90 -4.91
CA ARG A 509 -12.42 -3.31 -5.06
C ARG A 509 -11.51 -3.50 -6.28
N LEU A 510 -11.77 -2.75 -7.36
CA LEU A 510 -10.93 -2.74 -8.56
C LEU A 510 -9.50 -2.29 -8.22
N ALA A 511 -9.35 -1.21 -7.46
CA ALA A 511 -8.04 -0.74 -7.00
C ALA A 511 -7.38 -1.74 -6.02
N MET A 512 -8.14 -2.37 -5.11
CA MET A 512 -7.63 -3.41 -4.21
C MET A 512 -7.08 -4.62 -4.99
N SER A 513 -7.80 -5.08 -6.02
CA SER A 513 -7.37 -6.21 -6.86
C SER A 513 -6.10 -5.85 -7.66
N LEU A 514 -6.07 -4.67 -8.31
CA LEU A 514 -4.88 -4.17 -9.01
C LEU A 514 -3.67 -4.00 -8.09
N ALA A 515 -3.87 -3.47 -6.88
CA ALA A 515 -2.80 -3.25 -5.92
C ALA A 515 -2.24 -4.54 -5.30
N ASN A 516 -2.90 -5.68 -5.48
CA ASN A 516 -2.47 -6.99 -4.98
C ASN A 516 -2.46 -8.02 -6.10
N SER A 517 -1.61 -7.82 -7.12
CA SER A 517 -1.33 -8.81 -8.17
C SER A 517 -2.59 -9.44 -8.82
N ASN A 518 -3.63 -8.63 -9.08
CA ASN A 518 -4.91 -9.06 -9.65
C ASN A 518 -5.71 -10.05 -8.77
N ALA A 519 -5.71 -9.83 -7.45
CA ALA A 519 -6.40 -10.66 -6.45
C ALA A 519 -7.89 -10.90 -6.75
N PHE A 520 -8.39 -12.10 -6.49
CA PHE A 520 -9.83 -12.37 -6.45
C PHE A 520 -10.41 -11.85 -5.14
N ILE A 521 -11.21 -10.80 -5.26
CA ILE A 521 -11.91 -10.17 -4.14
C ILE A 521 -13.25 -10.88 -3.94
N CYS A 522 -13.51 -11.36 -2.73
CA CYS A 522 -14.80 -11.91 -2.31
C CYS A 522 -15.49 -10.93 -1.36
N ALA A 523 -16.36 -10.05 -1.87
CA ALA A 523 -17.10 -9.07 -1.09
C ALA A 523 -18.49 -9.62 -0.71
N GLN A 524 -18.60 -10.19 0.48
CA GLN A 524 -19.77 -10.98 0.92
C GLN A 524 -20.87 -10.14 1.60
N TYR A 525 -20.67 -8.83 1.72
CA TYR A 525 -21.68 -7.89 2.23
C TYR A 525 -22.74 -7.55 1.16
N THR A 526 -23.90 -7.04 1.59
CA THR A 526 -24.99 -6.64 0.67
C THR A 526 -24.53 -5.54 -0.29
N GLY A 527 -24.65 -5.78 -1.61
CA GLY A 527 -24.11 -4.87 -2.63
C GLY A 527 -22.58 -4.97 -2.82
N GLY A 528 -21.96 -5.97 -2.19
CA GLY A 528 -20.63 -6.45 -2.55
C GLY A 528 -20.64 -7.11 -3.93
N GLU A 529 -19.47 -7.12 -4.56
CA GLU A 529 -19.23 -7.67 -5.89
C GLU A 529 -17.94 -8.48 -5.82
N ASN A 530 -18.00 -9.70 -6.33
CA ASN A 530 -16.85 -10.61 -6.38
C ASN A 530 -16.11 -10.47 -7.72
N GLY A 531 -14.81 -10.71 -7.72
CA GLY A 531 -14.04 -10.81 -8.98
C GLY A 531 -12.59 -10.35 -8.90
N ARG A 532 -11.92 -10.41 -10.06
CA ARG A 532 -10.58 -9.84 -10.32
C ARG A 532 -10.68 -8.54 -11.12
N ALA A 533 -9.63 -7.71 -11.11
CA ALA A 533 -9.55 -6.52 -11.97
C ALA A 533 -9.41 -6.88 -13.47
N THR A 534 -8.72 -7.99 -13.75
CA THR A 534 -8.60 -8.62 -15.06
C THR A 534 -9.04 -10.08 -14.95
N ALA A 535 -10.11 -10.45 -15.64
CA ALA A 535 -10.50 -11.84 -15.83
C ALA A 535 -9.91 -12.37 -17.14
N TYR A 536 -9.40 -13.60 -17.12
CA TYR A 536 -8.85 -14.27 -18.30
C TYR A 536 -9.77 -15.39 -18.78
N VAL A 537 -9.96 -15.48 -20.10
CA VAL A 537 -10.84 -16.45 -20.75
C VAL A 537 -10.08 -17.21 -21.83
N ASN A 538 -10.23 -18.53 -21.86
CA ASN A 538 -9.66 -19.45 -22.84
C ASN A 538 -10.58 -20.68 -22.95
N ASN A 539 -11.07 -21.00 -24.16
CA ASN A 539 -12.03 -22.09 -24.37
C ASN A 539 -11.52 -23.52 -24.05
N ALA A 540 -10.26 -23.67 -23.61
CA ALA A 540 -9.70 -24.89 -23.03
C ALA A 540 -9.27 -24.77 -21.54
N GLY A 541 -9.75 -23.76 -20.81
CA GLY A 541 -9.32 -23.43 -19.44
C GLY A 541 -9.92 -24.28 -18.29
N PRO A 542 -9.34 -24.21 -17.06
CA PRO A 542 -9.82 -24.98 -15.89
C PRO A 542 -10.87 -24.31 -14.98
N LEU A 543 -11.30 -23.07 -15.25
CA LEU A 543 -12.40 -22.30 -14.61
C LEU A 543 -12.07 -21.29 -13.47
N GLY A 544 -10.81 -21.00 -13.15
CA GLY A 544 -10.43 -20.09 -12.05
C GLY A 544 -10.45 -18.58 -12.34
N GLY A 545 -10.52 -18.17 -13.61
CA GLY A 545 -10.45 -16.77 -14.08
C GLY A 545 -9.08 -16.09 -14.00
N SER A 546 -8.03 -16.78 -13.57
CA SER A 546 -6.66 -16.26 -13.50
C SER A 546 -5.90 -16.44 -14.83
N SER A 547 -4.69 -15.88 -14.93
CA SER A 547 -3.82 -16.09 -16.09
C SER A 547 -3.20 -17.50 -16.17
N LEU A 548 -3.24 -18.28 -15.08
CA LEU A 548 -2.79 -19.67 -15.02
C LEU A 548 -3.97 -20.66 -15.07
N ASP A 549 -5.13 -20.25 -14.55
CA ASP A 549 -6.38 -20.99 -14.53
C ASP A 549 -7.51 -20.11 -15.10
N PRO A 550 -7.61 -19.94 -16.43
CA PRO A 550 -8.63 -19.08 -17.06
C PRO A 550 -10.03 -19.71 -17.10
N TYR A 551 -11.06 -18.86 -17.20
CA TYR A 551 -12.44 -19.28 -17.47
C TYR A 551 -12.60 -19.87 -18.88
N THR A 552 -13.56 -20.79 -19.07
CA THR A 552 -13.84 -21.37 -20.40
C THR A 552 -14.77 -20.53 -21.27
N THR A 553 -15.65 -19.74 -20.66
CA THR A 553 -16.66 -18.91 -21.35
C THR A 553 -16.43 -17.42 -21.09
N ILE A 554 -16.83 -16.60 -22.05
CA ILE A 554 -16.75 -15.14 -21.98
C ILE A 554 -17.73 -14.62 -20.92
N GLN A 555 -18.91 -15.22 -20.77
CA GLN A 555 -19.85 -14.84 -19.71
C GLN A 555 -19.25 -15.06 -18.31
N ALA A 556 -18.54 -16.17 -18.06
CA ALA A 556 -17.87 -16.37 -16.77
C ALA A 556 -16.76 -15.32 -16.54
N GLY A 557 -16.08 -14.87 -17.61
CA GLY A 557 -15.18 -13.72 -17.58
C GLY A 557 -15.86 -12.41 -17.22
N VAL A 558 -17.03 -12.12 -17.80
CA VAL A 558 -17.87 -10.95 -17.48
C VAL A 558 -18.35 -10.99 -16.04
N ASP A 559 -18.82 -12.15 -15.57
CA ASP A 559 -19.31 -12.35 -14.21
C ASP A 559 -18.18 -12.20 -13.18
N GLY A 560 -17.01 -12.80 -13.45
CA GLY A 560 -15.82 -12.78 -12.60
C GLY A 560 -14.91 -11.54 -12.69
N ALA A 561 -15.19 -10.60 -13.60
CA ALA A 561 -14.53 -9.29 -13.63
C ALA A 561 -15.25 -8.27 -12.73
N LEU A 562 -14.50 -7.47 -11.97
CA LEU A 562 -15.05 -6.34 -11.22
C LEU A 562 -15.49 -5.21 -12.16
N ALA A 563 -16.49 -4.43 -11.78
CA ALA A 563 -16.94 -3.25 -12.52
C ALA A 563 -15.78 -2.24 -12.73
N GLY A 564 -15.62 -1.80 -13.98
CA GLY A 564 -14.48 -1.01 -14.47
C GLY A 564 -13.25 -1.85 -14.86
N GLY A 565 -13.29 -3.17 -14.65
CA GLY A 565 -12.23 -4.11 -14.98
C GLY A 565 -12.20 -4.53 -16.45
N THR A 566 -11.37 -5.53 -16.75
CA THR A 566 -11.11 -6.04 -18.11
C THR A 566 -11.36 -7.55 -18.20
N VAL A 567 -11.95 -8.00 -19.30
CA VAL A 567 -12.05 -9.42 -19.69
C VAL A 567 -11.17 -9.62 -20.91
N LEU A 568 -10.10 -10.40 -20.75
CA LEU A 568 -9.14 -10.74 -21.81
C LEU A 568 -9.44 -12.14 -22.34
N VAL A 569 -9.85 -12.22 -23.61
CA VAL A 569 -10.28 -13.45 -24.27
C VAL A 569 -9.21 -13.96 -25.24
N ALA A 570 -8.68 -15.15 -24.98
CA ALA A 570 -7.70 -15.80 -25.84
C ALA A 570 -8.30 -16.21 -27.20
N SER A 571 -7.45 -16.33 -28.21
CA SER A 571 -7.84 -16.76 -29.57
C SER A 571 -8.56 -18.11 -29.54
N GLY A 572 -9.71 -18.19 -30.20
CA GLY A 572 -10.59 -19.35 -30.22
C GLY A 572 -12.00 -18.97 -30.67
N THR A 573 -12.86 -19.98 -30.83
CA THR A 573 -14.30 -19.78 -31.04
C THR A 573 -15.03 -20.04 -29.73
N TYR A 574 -15.93 -19.13 -29.36
CA TYR A 574 -16.79 -19.17 -28.19
C TYR A 574 -18.23 -19.21 -28.68
N VAL A 575 -18.96 -20.28 -28.34
CA VAL A 575 -20.31 -20.54 -28.83
C VAL A 575 -21.29 -20.27 -27.68
N GLU A 576 -21.57 -18.98 -27.48
CA GLU A 576 -22.33 -18.42 -26.36
C GLU A 576 -22.95 -17.06 -26.72
N ASP A 577 -24.00 -16.68 -25.99
CA ASP A 577 -24.49 -15.29 -25.91
C ASP A 577 -23.85 -14.62 -24.68
N VAL A 578 -23.38 -13.38 -24.82
CA VAL A 578 -22.67 -12.64 -23.75
C VAL A 578 -23.47 -11.41 -23.31
N ASN A 579 -23.83 -11.33 -22.03
CA ASN A 579 -24.59 -10.24 -21.44
C ASN A 579 -23.72 -9.37 -20.52
N ILE A 580 -23.36 -8.19 -21.04
CA ILE A 580 -22.53 -7.21 -20.34
C ILE A 580 -23.43 -6.26 -19.54
N ASN A 581 -23.68 -6.65 -18.29
CA ASN A 581 -24.58 -5.98 -17.33
C ASN A 581 -23.87 -5.01 -16.36
N LYS A 582 -22.55 -4.87 -16.45
CA LYS A 582 -21.70 -3.96 -15.66
C LYS A 582 -20.71 -3.22 -16.57
N PRO A 583 -20.21 -2.02 -16.22
CA PRO A 583 -19.14 -1.35 -16.98
C PRO A 583 -17.88 -2.22 -16.99
N LEU A 584 -17.31 -2.50 -18.16
CA LEU A 584 -16.04 -3.24 -18.31
C LEU A 584 -15.44 -3.05 -19.72
N THR A 585 -14.20 -3.49 -19.89
CA THR A 585 -13.56 -3.66 -21.21
C THR A 585 -13.53 -5.14 -21.57
N LEU A 586 -14.17 -5.54 -22.66
CA LEU A 586 -14.10 -6.88 -23.24
C LEU A 586 -13.19 -6.84 -24.48
N THR A 587 -12.08 -7.57 -24.44
CA THR A 587 -11.07 -7.55 -25.51
C THR A 587 -10.64 -8.96 -25.90
N GLY A 588 -10.80 -9.31 -27.17
CA GLY A 588 -10.28 -10.52 -27.78
C GLY A 588 -8.82 -10.38 -28.23
N ALA A 589 -8.12 -11.50 -28.37
CA ALA A 589 -6.73 -11.55 -28.85
C ALA A 589 -6.53 -11.05 -30.30
N GLY A 590 -7.61 -10.73 -31.02
CA GLY A 590 -7.59 -10.16 -32.36
C GLY A 590 -8.81 -10.62 -33.16
N ALA A 591 -9.43 -9.72 -33.94
CA ALA A 591 -10.69 -10.01 -34.61
C ALA A 591 -10.62 -11.20 -35.58
N ALA A 592 -9.47 -11.41 -36.23
CA ALA A 592 -9.24 -12.54 -37.13
C ALA A 592 -9.00 -13.89 -36.42
N THR A 593 -8.84 -13.92 -35.08
CA THR A 593 -8.48 -15.11 -34.30
C THR A 593 -9.39 -15.39 -33.11
N THR A 594 -10.28 -14.46 -32.75
CA THR A 594 -11.20 -14.60 -31.61
C THR A 594 -12.62 -14.40 -32.09
N THR A 595 -13.46 -15.44 -32.03
CA THR A 595 -14.83 -15.44 -32.57
C THR A 595 -15.85 -15.68 -31.48
N ILE A 596 -16.89 -14.85 -31.40
CA ILE A 596 -18.11 -15.14 -30.63
C ILE A 596 -19.21 -15.52 -31.63
N SER A 597 -19.77 -16.72 -31.49
CA SER A 597 -20.89 -17.24 -32.28
C SER A 597 -22.12 -17.38 -31.38
N GLY A 598 -23.06 -16.45 -31.51
CA GLY A 598 -24.29 -16.43 -30.74
C GLY A 598 -25.17 -17.65 -30.98
N VAL A 599 -25.75 -18.19 -29.91
CA VAL A 599 -26.36 -19.53 -29.91
C VAL A 599 -27.81 -19.54 -30.38
N ILE A 600 -28.22 -20.63 -31.03
CA ILE A 600 -29.62 -20.83 -31.41
C ILE A 600 -30.44 -21.09 -30.15
N GLY A 601 -31.37 -20.18 -29.84
CA GLY A 601 -32.20 -20.24 -28.64
C GLY A 601 -31.55 -19.63 -27.39
N GLY A 602 -30.55 -18.77 -27.56
CA GLY A 602 -29.92 -18.02 -26.47
C GLY A 602 -30.89 -17.10 -25.71
N PRO A 603 -30.58 -16.77 -24.43
CA PRO A 603 -31.51 -16.04 -23.56
C PRO A 603 -31.65 -14.55 -23.90
N ASP A 604 -30.61 -13.93 -24.46
CA ASP A 604 -30.55 -12.49 -24.73
C ASP A 604 -30.97 -12.11 -26.17
N GLY A 605 -30.95 -13.10 -27.08
CA GLY A 605 -31.32 -12.95 -28.49
C GLY A 605 -30.30 -12.15 -29.32
N ALA A 606 -29.13 -11.86 -28.78
CA ALA A 606 -28.04 -11.15 -29.43
C ALA A 606 -26.70 -11.70 -28.94
N THR A 607 -25.73 -11.88 -29.83
CA THR A 607 -24.43 -12.51 -29.51
C THR A 607 -23.68 -11.76 -28.41
N VAL A 608 -23.76 -10.42 -28.42
CA VAL A 608 -23.30 -9.55 -27.36
C VAL A 608 -24.42 -8.56 -27.01
N ARG A 609 -24.97 -8.69 -25.80
CA ARG A 609 -25.94 -7.79 -25.21
C ARG A 609 -25.24 -6.78 -24.31
N ILE A 610 -25.38 -5.48 -24.60
CA ILE A 610 -24.83 -4.41 -23.76
C ILE A 610 -25.98 -3.78 -22.97
N GLY A 611 -26.07 -4.13 -21.70
CA GLY A 611 -27.04 -3.60 -20.75
C GLY A 611 -26.50 -2.47 -19.87
N ALA A 612 -25.18 -2.29 -19.80
CA ALA A 612 -24.53 -1.27 -18.98
C ALA A 612 -23.85 -0.15 -19.78
N SER A 613 -23.72 1.00 -19.13
CA SER A 613 -22.95 2.14 -19.63
C SER A 613 -21.44 1.91 -19.54
N ASN A 614 -20.66 2.64 -20.34
CA ASN A 614 -19.19 2.65 -20.34
C ASN A 614 -18.56 1.26 -20.61
N VAL A 615 -19.20 0.47 -21.45
CA VAL A 615 -18.71 -0.84 -21.91
C VAL A 615 -17.87 -0.69 -23.17
N THR A 616 -16.67 -1.29 -23.21
CA THR A 616 -15.84 -1.38 -24.42
C THR A 616 -15.86 -2.82 -24.97
N VAL A 617 -16.01 -3.00 -26.29
CA VAL A 617 -15.94 -4.30 -26.96
C VAL A 617 -14.99 -4.22 -28.15
N SER A 618 -13.95 -5.06 -28.17
CA SER A 618 -12.89 -4.98 -29.19
C SER A 618 -12.17 -6.29 -29.51
N GLY A 619 -11.66 -6.43 -30.74
CA GLY A 619 -10.80 -7.55 -31.12
C GLY A 619 -11.54 -8.87 -31.37
N PHE A 620 -12.82 -8.85 -31.79
CA PHE A 620 -13.61 -10.04 -32.09
C PHE A 620 -14.10 -10.11 -33.54
N THR A 621 -14.27 -11.33 -34.06
CA THR A 621 -15.31 -11.64 -35.04
C THR A 621 -16.61 -11.93 -34.29
N LEU A 622 -17.70 -11.22 -34.61
CA LEU A 622 -19.01 -11.38 -34.01
C LEU A 622 -20.00 -11.91 -35.06
N THR A 623 -20.49 -13.13 -34.80
CA THR A 623 -21.41 -13.84 -35.68
C THR A 623 -22.45 -14.62 -34.87
N ARG A 624 -23.16 -15.54 -35.53
CA ARG A 624 -24.18 -16.41 -34.94
C ARG A 624 -24.17 -17.79 -35.59
N GLU A 625 -24.67 -18.76 -34.85
CA GLU A 625 -25.05 -20.05 -35.39
C GLU A 625 -26.24 -19.94 -36.37
N GLY A 626 -26.45 -21.00 -37.14
CA GLY A 626 -27.54 -21.08 -38.12
C GLY A 626 -27.33 -20.20 -39.36
N ASN A 627 -26.08 -20.02 -39.79
CA ASN A 627 -25.69 -19.37 -41.03
C ASN A 627 -25.61 -20.37 -42.20
N ASN A 628 -26.69 -21.14 -42.38
CA ASN A 628 -26.85 -22.16 -43.42
C ASN A 628 -28.32 -22.22 -43.88
N PRO A 629 -28.67 -22.89 -45.01
CA PRO A 629 -30.02 -22.87 -45.55
C PRO A 629 -31.08 -23.62 -44.73
N ALA A 630 -30.68 -24.58 -43.90
CA ALA A 630 -31.62 -25.37 -43.08
C ALA A 630 -32.06 -24.58 -41.84
N ASP A 631 -31.12 -23.96 -41.15
CA ASP A 631 -31.39 -23.18 -39.93
C ASP A 631 -31.86 -21.75 -40.21
N TRP A 632 -31.71 -21.24 -41.44
CA TRP A 632 -31.90 -19.82 -41.78
C TRP A 632 -33.18 -19.19 -41.20
N ASN A 633 -34.29 -19.91 -41.24
CA ASN A 633 -35.61 -19.45 -40.82
C ASN A 633 -35.96 -19.83 -39.37
N ASN A 634 -35.00 -20.36 -38.60
CA ASN A 634 -35.21 -20.73 -37.21
C ASN A 634 -35.55 -19.49 -36.35
N GLY A 635 -36.58 -19.62 -35.52
CA GLY A 635 -37.09 -18.53 -34.67
C GLY A 635 -36.10 -18.13 -33.58
N GLY A 636 -35.29 -19.07 -33.09
CA GLY A 636 -34.31 -18.85 -32.02
C GLY A 636 -32.99 -18.21 -32.46
N LEU A 637 -32.83 -17.79 -33.71
CA LEU A 637 -31.59 -17.15 -34.16
C LEU A 637 -31.51 -15.69 -33.69
N ASN A 638 -30.33 -15.32 -33.18
CA ASN A 638 -30.06 -13.96 -32.70
C ASN A 638 -30.39 -12.87 -33.73
N PHE A 639 -31.07 -11.82 -33.26
CA PHE A 639 -31.54 -10.70 -34.09
C PHE A 639 -30.43 -9.68 -34.39
N ALA A 640 -29.36 -9.66 -33.58
CA ALA A 640 -28.19 -8.82 -33.78
C ALA A 640 -26.90 -9.52 -33.30
N ALA A 641 -25.74 -9.11 -33.83
CA ALA A 641 -24.44 -9.44 -33.23
C ALA A 641 -24.22 -8.61 -31.95
N ILE A 642 -24.41 -7.29 -32.04
CA ILE A 642 -24.39 -6.40 -30.87
C ILE A 642 -25.77 -5.76 -30.70
N ALA A 643 -26.35 -5.86 -29.51
CA ALA A 643 -27.58 -5.16 -29.13
C ALA A 643 -27.32 -4.20 -27.96
N ILE A 644 -27.53 -2.90 -28.20
CA ILE A 644 -27.42 -1.82 -27.20
C ILE A 644 -28.81 -1.23 -26.98
N GLN A 645 -29.45 -1.60 -25.87
CA GLN A 645 -30.87 -1.34 -25.65
C GLN A 645 -31.15 -1.00 -24.18
N GLY A 646 -32.11 -0.09 -23.93
CA GLY A 646 -32.56 0.22 -22.57
C GLY A 646 -31.81 1.38 -21.89
N SER A 647 -31.39 2.37 -22.67
CA SER A 647 -30.74 3.60 -22.21
C SER A 647 -29.33 3.53 -21.56
N PRO A 648 -28.46 2.53 -21.81
CA PRO A 648 -27.03 2.69 -21.47
C PRO A 648 -26.39 3.81 -22.32
N VAL A 649 -25.24 4.33 -21.87
CA VAL A 649 -24.48 5.40 -22.55
C VAL A 649 -22.98 5.12 -22.56
N GLY A 650 -22.19 5.78 -23.40
CA GLY A 650 -20.72 5.73 -23.34
C GLY A 650 -20.08 4.41 -23.80
N ALA A 651 -20.84 3.49 -24.38
CA ALA A 651 -20.28 2.26 -24.94
C ALA A 651 -19.37 2.53 -26.15
N VAL A 652 -18.27 1.78 -26.28
CA VAL A 652 -17.24 1.94 -27.33
C VAL A 652 -17.02 0.62 -28.05
N ILE A 653 -17.45 0.53 -29.31
CA ILE A 653 -17.34 -0.67 -30.15
C ILE A 653 -16.24 -0.43 -31.19
N HIS A 654 -15.15 -1.19 -31.14
CA HIS A 654 -14.03 -0.97 -32.06
C HIS A 654 -13.14 -2.17 -32.38
N ASP A 655 -12.50 -2.14 -33.55
CA ASP A 655 -11.54 -3.14 -34.01
C ASP A 655 -12.16 -4.55 -34.05
N ASN A 656 -13.42 -4.64 -34.50
CA ASN A 656 -14.19 -5.89 -34.64
C ASN A 656 -14.57 -6.16 -36.11
N ILE A 657 -14.73 -7.44 -36.44
CA ILE A 657 -15.41 -7.91 -37.66
C ILE A 657 -16.82 -8.34 -37.24
N ILE A 658 -17.86 -7.82 -37.88
CA ILE A 658 -19.25 -8.13 -37.54
C ILE A 658 -19.92 -8.69 -38.78
N THR A 659 -20.25 -9.99 -38.79
CA THR A 659 -20.60 -10.72 -40.03
C THR A 659 -21.58 -11.88 -39.85
N GLY A 660 -22.43 -12.11 -40.86
CA GLY A 660 -23.43 -13.20 -40.88
C GLY A 660 -24.65 -12.97 -39.99
N ASN A 661 -24.87 -11.76 -39.49
CA ASN A 661 -25.94 -11.50 -38.53
C ASN A 661 -27.23 -11.00 -39.20
N ARG A 662 -28.38 -11.16 -38.51
CA ARG A 662 -29.64 -10.51 -38.92
C ARG A 662 -29.50 -8.98 -38.85
N THR A 663 -28.76 -8.48 -37.87
CA THR A 663 -28.30 -7.10 -37.77
C THR A 663 -26.85 -7.12 -37.27
N GLY A 664 -25.95 -6.31 -37.80
CA GLY A 664 -24.60 -6.18 -37.24
C GLY A 664 -24.65 -5.53 -35.85
N ILE A 665 -25.06 -4.27 -35.80
CA ILE A 665 -25.26 -3.50 -34.55
C ILE A 665 -26.69 -2.95 -34.52
N ASP A 666 -27.43 -3.25 -33.46
CA ASP A 666 -28.76 -2.70 -33.15
C ASP A 666 -28.67 -1.76 -31.94
N ILE A 667 -28.99 -0.48 -32.12
CA ILE A 667 -29.07 0.52 -31.05
C ILE A 667 -30.51 1.02 -30.96
N ASN A 668 -31.14 0.83 -29.80
CA ASN A 668 -32.56 1.13 -29.58
C ASN A 668 -32.78 1.90 -28.28
N ASN A 669 -33.27 3.15 -28.39
CA ASN A 669 -33.49 4.04 -27.26
C ASN A 669 -32.25 4.12 -26.34
N SER A 670 -31.11 4.47 -26.93
CA SER A 670 -29.78 4.40 -26.33
C SER A 670 -28.85 5.36 -27.07
N SER A 671 -27.99 6.10 -26.38
CA SER A 671 -27.36 7.33 -26.91
C SER A 671 -25.95 7.55 -26.36
N GLY A 672 -25.14 8.39 -27.01
CA GLY A 672 -23.78 8.70 -26.54
C GLY A 672 -22.79 7.55 -26.71
N HIS A 673 -22.89 6.76 -27.79
CA HIS A 673 -22.02 5.62 -28.07
C HIS A 673 -20.99 5.95 -29.16
N THR A 674 -19.80 5.37 -29.07
CA THR A 674 -18.79 5.42 -30.13
C THR A 674 -18.71 4.08 -30.84
N ILE A 675 -18.84 4.07 -32.17
CA ILE A 675 -18.68 2.90 -33.02
C ILE A 675 -17.64 3.27 -34.06
N ARG A 676 -16.43 2.72 -33.95
CA ARG A 676 -15.33 3.08 -34.85
C ARG A 676 -14.42 1.94 -35.23
N ASN A 677 -13.72 2.04 -36.36
CA ASN A 677 -12.73 1.05 -36.77
C ASN A 677 -13.31 -0.39 -36.78
N ASN A 678 -14.56 -0.59 -37.24
CA ASN A 678 -15.15 -1.93 -37.39
C ASN A 678 -15.32 -2.28 -38.88
N VAL A 679 -15.33 -3.57 -39.18
CA VAL A 679 -15.71 -4.12 -40.49
C VAL A 679 -17.07 -4.80 -40.34
N ILE A 680 -18.13 -4.09 -40.70
CA ILE A 680 -19.54 -4.49 -40.55
C ILE A 680 -20.04 -4.96 -41.90
N THR A 681 -19.89 -6.25 -42.19
CA THR A 681 -20.06 -6.81 -43.54
C THR A 681 -20.86 -8.10 -43.57
N ASN A 682 -21.53 -8.41 -44.69
CA ASN A 682 -22.27 -9.66 -44.87
C ASN A 682 -23.34 -9.94 -43.78
N ASN A 683 -23.82 -8.91 -43.08
CA ASN A 683 -25.04 -8.94 -42.27
C ASN A 683 -26.22 -8.57 -43.16
N ARG A 684 -27.47 -8.84 -42.74
CA ARG A 684 -28.63 -8.36 -43.50
C ARG A 684 -28.69 -6.83 -43.43
N THR A 685 -28.88 -6.29 -42.24
CA THR A 685 -28.64 -4.87 -41.96
C THR A 685 -27.30 -4.70 -41.26
N GLY A 686 -26.44 -3.79 -41.71
CA GLY A 686 -25.16 -3.49 -41.05
C GLY A 686 -25.39 -2.83 -39.68
N MET A 687 -25.98 -1.63 -39.68
CA MET A 687 -26.36 -0.90 -38.47
C MET A 687 -27.86 -0.53 -38.48
N LEU A 688 -28.51 -0.67 -37.33
CA LEU A 688 -29.92 -0.40 -37.10
C LEU A 688 -30.08 0.57 -35.93
N PHE A 689 -30.71 1.71 -36.19
CA PHE A 689 -30.98 2.76 -35.22
C PHE A 689 -32.49 2.91 -35.01
N ARG A 690 -32.94 2.67 -33.78
CA ARG A 690 -34.37 2.61 -33.43
C ARG A 690 -34.72 3.61 -32.33
N ASN A 691 -35.81 4.34 -32.55
CA ASN A 691 -36.28 5.39 -31.65
C ASN A 691 -35.12 6.40 -31.38
N GLN A 692 -34.99 6.96 -30.18
CA GLN A 692 -33.96 7.97 -29.90
C GLN A 692 -32.55 7.36 -29.81
N THR A 693 -31.67 7.79 -30.71
CA THR A 693 -30.26 7.35 -30.80
C THR A 693 -29.35 8.55 -31.05
N ASP A 694 -29.27 9.45 -30.07
CA ASP A 694 -28.59 10.75 -30.15
C ASP A 694 -27.11 10.67 -29.72
N ASN A 695 -26.33 11.72 -30.03
CA ASN A 695 -24.93 11.91 -29.64
C ASN A 695 -24.00 10.72 -29.99
N LEU A 696 -24.29 10.02 -31.09
CA LEU A 696 -23.45 8.91 -31.55
C LEU A 696 -22.22 9.42 -32.28
N ASN A 697 -21.08 8.74 -32.10
CA ASN A 697 -19.87 8.96 -32.87
C ASN A 697 -19.58 7.71 -33.71
N VAL A 698 -20.05 7.69 -34.95
CA VAL A 698 -19.92 6.55 -35.87
C VAL A 698 -18.91 6.91 -36.94
N VAL A 699 -17.65 6.51 -36.75
CA VAL A 699 -16.53 6.97 -37.58
C VAL A 699 -15.60 5.85 -37.99
N GLU A 700 -15.00 5.94 -39.17
CA GLU A 700 -13.89 5.06 -39.57
C GLU A 700 -14.25 3.55 -39.67
N ASN A 701 -15.52 3.23 -39.91
CA ASN A 701 -15.99 1.87 -40.15
C ASN A 701 -16.08 1.57 -41.66
N SER A 702 -15.82 0.33 -42.05
CA SER A 702 -16.29 -0.21 -43.34
C SER A 702 -17.61 -0.94 -43.12
N ILE A 703 -18.68 -0.42 -43.69
CA ILE A 703 -20.07 -0.90 -43.57
C ILE A 703 -20.51 -1.37 -44.96
N THR A 704 -20.07 -2.56 -45.34
CA THR A 704 -19.98 -3.00 -46.75
C THR A 704 -20.62 -4.35 -47.02
N ASP A 705 -21.16 -4.55 -48.22
CA ASP A 705 -21.77 -5.82 -48.67
C ASP A 705 -22.86 -6.39 -47.74
N ASN A 706 -23.57 -5.55 -46.98
CA ASN A 706 -24.71 -6.01 -46.18
C ASN A 706 -25.91 -6.29 -47.11
N TRP A 707 -26.54 -7.45 -46.96
CA TRP A 707 -27.45 -8.02 -47.97
C TRP A 707 -28.86 -7.40 -48.00
N THR A 708 -29.18 -6.50 -47.09
CA THR A 708 -30.18 -5.43 -47.30
C THR A 708 -29.54 -4.05 -47.26
N LEU A 709 -29.17 -3.54 -46.09
CA LEU A 709 -28.93 -2.11 -45.88
C LEU A 709 -27.64 -1.88 -45.09
N GLY A 710 -26.86 -0.86 -45.44
CA GLY A 710 -25.69 -0.45 -44.67
C GLY A 710 -26.10 0.11 -43.31
N VAL A 711 -26.85 1.22 -43.34
CA VAL A 711 -27.42 1.89 -42.17
C VAL A 711 -28.93 2.08 -42.35
N LEU A 712 -29.72 1.64 -41.37
CA LEU A 712 -31.17 1.84 -41.31
C LEU A 712 -31.57 2.62 -40.05
N PHE A 713 -32.28 3.73 -40.24
CA PHE A 713 -33.05 4.39 -39.18
C PHE A 713 -34.52 3.98 -39.30
N ILE A 714 -35.17 3.64 -38.19
CA ILE A 714 -36.61 3.32 -38.16
C ILE A 714 -37.27 3.74 -36.85
N ASP A 715 -38.50 4.23 -36.93
CA ASP A 715 -39.35 4.41 -35.76
C ASP A 715 -39.95 3.04 -35.36
N ALA A 716 -39.60 2.55 -34.16
CA ALA A 716 -39.98 1.23 -33.68
C ALA A 716 -41.10 1.28 -32.61
N SER A 717 -41.74 2.43 -32.44
CA SER A 717 -42.77 2.69 -31.41
C SER A 717 -44.16 2.09 -31.70
N GLY A 718 -44.27 1.19 -32.69
CA GLY A 718 -45.54 0.63 -33.15
C GLY A 718 -46.45 1.64 -33.86
N GLY A 719 -45.92 2.76 -34.34
CA GLY A 719 -46.69 3.84 -34.98
C GLY A 719 -47.25 4.89 -34.01
N SER A 720 -46.73 4.95 -32.78
CA SER A 720 -47.08 5.99 -31.78
C SER A 720 -46.12 7.19 -31.79
N ASN A 721 -44.99 7.08 -32.47
CA ASN A 721 -43.87 8.02 -32.60
C ASN A 721 -43.36 8.55 -31.25
N SER A 722 -43.40 7.71 -30.21
CA SER A 722 -43.02 8.07 -28.84
C SER A 722 -42.07 7.03 -28.23
N PRO A 723 -40.77 7.33 -28.07
CA PRO A 723 -40.06 8.49 -28.61
C PRO A 723 -39.74 8.33 -30.11
N LEU A 724 -39.96 9.41 -30.87
CA LEU A 724 -39.63 9.54 -32.29
C LEU A 724 -38.19 9.08 -32.58
N GLN A 725 -37.97 8.46 -33.75
CA GLN A 725 -36.61 8.20 -34.25
C GLN A 725 -35.79 9.50 -34.37
N ARG A 726 -34.70 9.63 -33.63
CA ARG A 726 -33.79 10.79 -33.67
C ARG A 726 -32.33 10.38 -33.63
N SER A 727 -31.46 11.22 -34.17
CA SER A 727 -30.00 11.09 -34.01
C SER A 727 -29.34 12.47 -33.92
N LEU A 728 -29.89 13.31 -33.04
CA LEU A 728 -29.43 14.67 -32.79
C LEU A 728 -28.02 14.65 -32.18
N GLY A 729 -27.16 15.58 -32.59
CA GLY A 729 -25.78 15.65 -32.11
C GLY A 729 -24.89 14.49 -32.54
N SER A 730 -25.37 13.59 -33.41
CA SER A 730 -24.61 12.44 -33.90
C SER A 730 -23.78 12.78 -35.14
N THR A 731 -22.56 12.25 -35.17
CA THR A 731 -21.61 12.36 -36.28
C THR A 731 -21.44 11.00 -36.93
N PHE A 732 -21.75 10.93 -38.23
CA PHE A 732 -21.37 9.84 -39.12
C PHE A 732 -20.36 10.39 -40.14
N SER A 733 -19.08 10.08 -40.01
CA SER A 733 -18.01 10.63 -40.87
C SER A 733 -16.82 9.68 -41.02
N ASN A 734 -16.02 9.82 -42.07
CA ASN A 734 -14.88 8.97 -42.39
C ASN A 734 -15.23 7.47 -42.54
N ASN A 735 -16.50 7.07 -42.74
CA ASN A 735 -16.86 5.68 -43.00
C ASN A 735 -16.88 5.38 -44.50
N ASP A 736 -16.66 4.11 -44.85
CA ASP A 736 -17.05 3.52 -46.13
C ASP A 736 -18.39 2.83 -45.95
N ILE A 737 -19.43 3.33 -46.62
CA ILE A 737 -20.79 2.78 -46.58
C ILE A 737 -21.17 2.46 -48.05
N SER A 738 -20.58 1.42 -48.62
CA SER A 738 -20.72 1.07 -50.03
C SER A 738 -21.06 -0.43 -50.24
N GLY A 739 -21.47 -0.81 -51.45
CA GLY A 739 -21.79 -2.20 -51.80
C GLY A 739 -23.07 -2.80 -51.17
N ASN A 740 -23.71 -2.12 -50.21
CA ASN A 740 -24.90 -2.64 -49.53
C ASN A 740 -26.08 -2.78 -50.50
N TRP A 741 -26.75 -3.93 -50.49
CA TRP A 741 -27.48 -4.43 -51.66
C TRP A 741 -28.74 -3.64 -52.03
N TYR A 742 -29.42 -3.03 -51.06
CA TYR A 742 -30.68 -2.29 -51.24
C TYR A 742 -30.60 -0.82 -50.78
N GLY A 743 -29.45 -0.38 -50.25
CA GLY A 743 -29.17 1.03 -49.96
C GLY A 743 -28.04 1.23 -48.94
N GLN A 744 -27.28 2.31 -49.06
CA GLN A 744 -26.20 2.62 -48.14
C GLN A 744 -26.76 3.17 -46.82
N VAL A 745 -27.62 4.19 -46.90
CA VAL A 745 -28.28 4.81 -45.74
C VAL A 745 -29.78 5.02 -46.03
N VAL A 746 -30.64 4.47 -45.17
CA VAL A 746 -32.10 4.51 -45.37
C VAL A 746 -32.80 5.02 -44.12
N ASP A 747 -33.72 5.97 -44.28
CA ASP A 747 -34.45 6.62 -43.17
C ASP A 747 -35.96 6.37 -43.26
N ARG A 748 -36.46 5.45 -42.42
CA ARG A 748 -37.86 4.96 -42.41
C ARG A 748 -38.61 5.48 -41.18
N GLN A 749 -38.90 6.78 -41.19
CA GLN A 749 -39.84 7.38 -40.24
C GLN A 749 -41.24 7.36 -40.85
N THR A 750 -42.01 6.29 -40.62
CA THR A 750 -43.31 6.04 -41.25
C THR A 750 -44.48 6.30 -40.29
N GLY A 751 -45.41 7.19 -40.66
CA GLY A 751 -46.62 7.48 -39.89
C GLY A 751 -46.44 8.50 -38.75
N GLY A 752 -47.54 8.90 -38.11
CA GLY A 752 -47.57 9.82 -36.97
C GLY A 752 -47.31 11.30 -37.27
N SER A 753 -47.20 12.13 -36.23
CA SER A 753 -46.92 13.57 -36.32
C SER A 753 -45.42 13.84 -36.49
N LEU A 754 -44.87 13.41 -37.62
CA LEU A 754 -43.46 13.59 -37.96
C LEU A 754 -43.08 15.08 -38.08
N PRO A 755 -41.88 15.48 -37.67
CA PRO A 755 -41.23 16.68 -38.19
C PRO A 755 -41.17 16.59 -39.72
N ALA A 756 -41.40 17.70 -40.42
CA ALA A 756 -41.30 17.73 -41.88
C ALA A 756 -39.89 17.24 -42.33
N PRO A 757 -39.76 16.49 -43.44
CA PRO A 757 -38.46 16.01 -43.91
C PRO A 757 -37.44 17.14 -44.03
N GLY A 758 -36.28 17.00 -43.37
CA GLY A 758 -35.29 18.06 -43.21
C GLY A 758 -35.32 18.78 -41.84
N ALA A 759 -36.29 18.51 -40.96
CA ALA A 759 -36.37 19.09 -39.62
C ALA A 759 -35.76 18.21 -38.50
N ASN A 760 -35.28 16.99 -38.82
CA ASN A 760 -34.69 16.02 -37.88
C ASN A 760 -33.30 15.59 -38.40
N LEU A 761 -32.43 16.58 -38.62
CA LEU A 761 -31.17 16.46 -39.37
C LEU A 761 -30.16 15.51 -38.72
N LYS A 762 -29.45 14.75 -39.57
CA LYS A 762 -28.43 13.75 -39.21
C LYS A 762 -27.16 14.00 -40.02
N SER A 763 -26.01 14.16 -39.37
CA SER A 763 -24.75 14.48 -40.06
C SER A 763 -24.13 13.21 -40.67
N PHE A 764 -24.13 13.11 -42.00
CA PHE A 764 -23.50 12.03 -42.79
C PHE A 764 -22.36 12.57 -43.67
N ARG A 765 -21.71 13.64 -43.22
CA ARG A 765 -20.67 14.37 -43.96
C ARG A 765 -19.34 13.63 -43.89
N GLY A 766 -18.59 13.62 -44.98
CA GLY A 766 -17.26 13.01 -45.06
C GLY A 766 -17.27 11.49 -45.08
N ASN A 767 -18.33 10.85 -45.58
CA ASN A 767 -18.34 9.40 -45.84
C ASN A 767 -18.12 9.11 -47.33
N TRP A 768 -17.70 7.89 -47.64
CA TRP A 768 -17.71 7.31 -48.98
C TRP A 768 -18.96 6.45 -49.14
N LEU A 769 -19.71 6.64 -50.23
CA LEU A 769 -20.97 5.92 -50.51
C LEU A 769 -20.84 4.92 -51.67
N GLY A 770 -19.62 4.62 -52.13
CA GLY A 770 -19.37 3.92 -53.40
C GLY A 770 -19.39 4.84 -54.63
N THR A 771 -19.83 6.09 -54.47
CA THR A 771 -19.97 7.09 -55.54
C THR A 771 -19.78 8.51 -54.99
N THR A 772 -19.29 9.43 -55.84
CA THR A 772 -19.28 10.88 -55.59
C THR A 772 -20.59 11.57 -55.97
N ALA A 773 -21.48 10.88 -56.68
CA ALA A 773 -22.79 11.34 -57.13
C ALA A 773 -23.87 10.34 -56.66
N PRO A 774 -24.29 10.39 -55.39
CA PRO A 774 -25.23 9.43 -54.81
C PRO A 774 -26.65 9.61 -55.34
N VAL A 775 -27.32 8.49 -55.61
CA VAL A 775 -28.74 8.45 -55.99
C VAL A 775 -29.59 8.58 -54.73
N VAL A 776 -30.27 9.72 -54.60
CA VAL A 776 -31.17 10.02 -53.46
C VAL A 776 -32.62 9.84 -53.87
N THR A 777 -33.41 9.14 -53.06
CA THR A 777 -34.87 9.04 -53.21
C THR A 777 -35.60 9.23 -51.88
N ASN A 778 -36.86 9.68 -51.93
CA ASN A 778 -37.78 9.68 -50.79
C ASN A 778 -38.65 8.41 -50.71
N THR A 779 -38.48 7.49 -51.66
CA THR A 779 -39.24 6.22 -51.68
C THR A 779 -38.52 5.18 -50.82
N PRO A 780 -39.23 4.39 -49.98
CA PRO A 780 -38.65 3.23 -49.32
C PRO A 780 -38.11 2.19 -50.32
N THR A 781 -37.00 1.56 -49.96
CA THR A 781 -36.43 0.43 -50.73
C THR A 781 -37.20 -0.86 -50.47
N THR A 782 -37.29 -1.72 -51.48
CA THR A 782 -38.10 -2.95 -51.44
C THR A 782 -37.20 -4.17 -51.25
N GLU A 783 -36.94 -4.53 -49.99
CA GLU A 783 -36.19 -5.75 -49.68
C GLU A 783 -37.04 -7.02 -49.87
N PRO A 784 -36.44 -8.14 -50.30
CA PRO A 784 -37.05 -9.47 -50.16
C PRO A 784 -37.36 -9.81 -48.69
N GLY A 785 -38.41 -10.60 -48.50
CA GLY A 785 -38.68 -11.23 -47.21
C GLY A 785 -37.50 -12.11 -46.77
N TYR A 786 -37.22 -12.13 -45.46
CA TYR A 786 -36.03 -12.77 -44.87
C TYR A 786 -35.79 -14.22 -45.34
N SER A 787 -36.87 -14.99 -45.51
CA SER A 787 -36.85 -16.39 -45.97
C SER A 787 -36.46 -16.58 -47.44
N ALA A 788 -36.65 -15.56 -48.28
CA ALA A 788 -36.26 -15.56 -49.69
C ALA A 788 -34.84 -15.02 -49.91
N GLN A 789 -34.16 -14.61 -48.84
CA GLN A 789 -32.93 -13.81 -48.91
C GLN A 789 -31.78 -14.56 -48.23
N ILE A 790 -31.30 -15.61 -48.88
CA ILE A 790 -30.13 -16.39 -48.42
C ILE A 790 -28.96 -16.08 -49.38
N PRO A 791 -27.92 -15.35 -48.96
CA PRO A 791 -26.73 -15.10 -49.78
C PRO A 791 -26.00 -16.39 -50.18
N VAL A 792 -25.31 -16.35 -51.33
CA VAL A 792 -24.47 -17.46 -51.82
C VAL A 792 -23.42 -17.89 -50.79
N ALA A 793 -22.86 -16.94 -50.01
CA ALA A 793 -21.90 -17.21 -48.93
C ALA A 793 -22.43 -18.14 -47.83
N PHE A 794 -23.77 -18.23 -47.67
CA PHE A 794 -24.43 -19.09 -46.69
C PHE A 794 -25.22 -20.24 -47.36
N GLY A 795 -24.80 -20.63 -48.57
CA GLY A 795 -25.38 -21.75 -49.33
C GLY A 795 -26.70 -21.44 -50.05
N GLY A 796 -27.07 -20.15 -50.16
CA GLY A 796 -28.26 -19.70 -50.86
C GLY A 796 -28.02 -19.28 -52.32
N THR A 797 -28.98 -18.56 -52.89
CA THR A 797 -28.96 -18.07 -54.29
C THR A 797 -29.13 -16.56 -54.43
N ALA A 798 -29.27 -15.82 -53.33
CA ALA A 798 -29.41 -14.37 -53.39
C ALA A 798 -28.07 -13.69 -53.68
N THR A 799 -28.12 -12.66 -54.53
CA THR A 799 -27.00 -11.83 -55.00
C THR A 799 -27.41 -10.35 -54.92
N PRO A 800 -26.46 -9.39 -55.01
CA PRO A 800 -26.83 -7.98 -55.12
C PRO A 800 -27.77 -7.74 -56.32
N PRO A 801 -28.86 -6.95 -56.17
CA PRO A 801 -29.78 -6.67 -57.26
C PRO A 801 -29.21 -5.67 -58.27
N GLY A 802 -28.37 -4.73 -57.81
CA GLY A 802 -27.82 -3.62 -58.59
C GLY A 802 -28.83 -2.50 -58.84
N GLY A 803 -28.32 -1.29 -59.07
CA GLY A 803 -29.15 -0.11 -59.37
C GLY A 803 -30.00 0.40 -58.19
N GLN A 804 -29.71 -0.04 -56.97
CA GLN A 804 -30.33 0.47 -55.75
C GLN A 804 -29.94 1.94 -55.53
N PRO A 805 -30.84 2.77 -54.94
CA PRO A 805 -30.47 4.12 -54.51
C PRO A 805 -29.48 4.06 -53.35
N ASP A 806 -28.51 4.98 -53.33
CA ASP A 806 -27.55 5.06 -52.22
C ASP A 806 -28.21 5.56 -50.94
N ILE A 807 -29.14 6.51 -51.08
CA ILE A 807 -29.85 7.18 -49.98
C ILE A 807 -31.36 7.07 -50.22
N ALA A 808 -32.13 6.54 -49.27
CA ALA A 808 -33.55 6.22 -49.49
C ALA A 808 -34.47 6.38 -48.26
N GLY A 809 -35.78 6.20 -48.47
CA GLY A 809 -36.81 6.26 -47.44
C GLY A 809 -37.48 7.64 -47.29
N GLU A 810 -38.67 7.65 -46.70
CA GLU A 810 -39.56 8.84 -46.61
C GLU A 810 -38.90 10.04 -45.92
N ALA A 811 -37.94 9.77 -45.04
CA ALA A 811 -37.24 10.77 -44.25
C ALA A 811 -35.83 11.11 -44.77
N SER A 812 -35.46 10.65 -45.98
CA SER A 812 -34.10 10.81 -46.53
C SER A 812 -33.58 12.26 -46.59
N ALA A 813 -34.47 13.26 -46.68
CA ALA A 813 -34.11 14.68 -46.61
C ALA A 813 -33.51 15.12 -45.25
N ASN A 814 -33.55 14.28 -44.21
CA ASN A 814 -32.84 14.49 -42.96
C ASN A 814 -31.32 14.22 -43.07
N LEU A 815 -30.88 13.45 -44.06
CA LEU A 815 -29.51 12.94 -44.17
C LEU A 815 -28.59 13.97 -44.83
N GLN A 816 -27.74 14.63 -44.02
CA GLN A 816 -26.78 15.62 -44.51
C GLN A 816 -25.51 14.95 -45.03
N ILE A 817 -25.55 14.46 -46.28
CA ILE A 817 -24.46 13.69 -46.88
C ILE A 817 -23.29 14.53 -47.44
N TYR A 818 -23.46 15.85 -47.61
CA TYR A 818 -22.44 16.71 -48.23
C TYR A 818 -21.64 17.55 -47.20
N PRO A 819 -20.32 17.72 -47.39
CA PRO A 819 -19.49 17.16 -48.48
C PRO A 819 -19.23 15.64 -48.31
N LEU A 820 -18.89 14.95 -49.40
CA LEU A 820 -18.55 13.52 -49.44
C LEU A 820 -17.03 13.30 -49.50
N LEU A 821 -16.60 12.06 -49.27
CA LEU A 821 -15.27 11.60 -49.71
C LEU A 821 -15.23 11.48 -51.24
N THR A 822 -14.08 11.80 -51.84
CA THR A 822 -13.90 11.78 -53.30
C THR A 822 -13.62 10.38 -53.87
N ASN A 823 -13.23 9.44 -53.01
CA ASN A 823 -12.91 8.06 -53.37
C ASN A 823 -12.92 7.18 -52.11
N GLY A 824 -13.06 5.87 -52.30
CA GLY A 824 -13.03 4.86 -51.23
C GLY A 824 -11.64 4.30 -50.94
N THR A 825 -10.56 5.11 -51.06
CA THR A 825 -9.24 4.65 -50.62
C THR A 825 -9.13 4.78 -49.11
N ASP A 826 -8.96 3.65 -48.43
CA ASP A 826 -8.54 3.64 -47.03
C ASP A 826 -7.09 4.13 -46.94
N THR A 827 -6.87 5.23 -46.22
CA THR A 827 -5.53 5.79 -45.99
C THR A 827 -4.67 4.93 -45.07
N ASN A 828 -5.27 4.05 -44.25
CA ASN A 828 -4.58 3.28 -43.21
C ASN A 828 -3.73 4.18 -42.28
N VAL A 829 -4.27 5.35 -41.89
CA VAL A 829 -3.61 6.32 -40.99
C VAL A 829 -4.35 6.38 -39.66
N GLU A 830 -3.64 6.21 -38.55
CA GLU A 830 -4.22 6.36 -37.21
C GLU A 830 -4.59 7.83 -36.96
N THR A 831 -5.89 8.14 -37.00
CA THR A 831 -6.44 9.48 -36.76
C THR A 831 -6.51 9.83 -35.27
N THR A 832 -6.66 8.81 -34.42
CA THR A 832 -6.80 8.92 -32.98
C THR A 832 -5.72 8.06 -32.31
N PRO A 833 -4.72 8.65 -31.60
CA PRO A 833 -3.59 7.89 -31.07
C PRO A 833 -3.97 6.70 -30.18
N GLY A 834 -3.36 5.54 -30.44
CA GLY A 834 -3.60 4.29 -29.71
C GLY A 834 -4.93 3.61 -30.04
N ARG A 835 -5.53 3.92 -31.20
CA ARG A 835 -6.81 3.35 -31.68
C ARG A 835 -6.72 2.59 -33.00
N GLY A 836 -5.54 2.55 -33.62
CA GLY A 836 -5.22 1.70 -34.76
C GLY A 836 -5.83 2.16 -36.09
N THR A 837 -5.68 1.27 -37.10
CA THR A 837 -6.08 1.48 -38.50
C THR A 837 -6.97 0.34 -39.00
N PHE A 838 -7.86 -0.16 -38.14
CA PHE A 838 -8.84 -1.20 -38.50
C PHE A 838 -10.10 -0.55 -39.08
N GLY A 839 -10.91 -1.26 -39.87
CA GLY A 839 -12.11 -0.68 -40.48
C GLY A 839 -11.80 0.07 -41.79
N PHE A 840 -11.86 1.40 -41.77
CA PHE A 840 -11.57 2.25 -42.94
C PHE A 840 -11.23 3.68 -42.47
N GLN A 841 -10.10 4.28 -42.88
CA GLN A 841 -9.77 5.68 -42.59
C GLN A 841 -9.79 6.52 -43.87
N GLY A 842 -10.89 7.25 -44.09
CA GLY A 842 -11.12 8.05 -45.30
C GLY A 842 -10.06 9.13 -45.59
N GLY A 843 -9.82 9.35 -46.89
CA GLY A 843 -8.93 10.42 -47.38
C GLY A 843 -9.51 11.85 -47.23
N PRO A 844 -8.80 12.88 -47.73
CA PRO A 844 -9.23 14.27 -47.59
C PRO A 844 -10.57 14.56 -48.31
N VAL A 845 -11.45 15.27 -47.60
CA VAL A 845 -12.70 15.81 -48.11
C VAL A 845 -12.42 16.97 -49.07
N VAL A 846 -13.04 16.97 -50.25
CA VAL A 846 -12.88 18.07 -51.24
C VAL A 846 -14.20 18.83 -51.39
N VAL A 847 -14.16 20.13 -51.12
CA VAL A 847 -15.33 21.01 -51.27
C VAL A 847 -15.41 21.52 -52.72
N THR A 848 -16.33 20.94 -53.50
CA THR A 848 -16.74 21.46 -54.81
C THR A 848 -17.79 22.57 -54.66
N ALA A 849 -18.01 23.37 -55.70
CA ALA A 849 -19.06 24.39 -55.71
C ALA A 849 -20.48 23.82 -55.49
N GLU A 850 -20.72 22.58 -55.91
CA GLU A 850 -21.99 21.87 -55.71
C GLU A 850 -22.13 21.35 -54.26
N SER A 851 -21.03 21.02 -53.59
CA SER A 851 -21.02 20.70 -52.15
C SER A 851 -21.08 21.94 -51.24
N ALA A 852 -20.91 23.15 -51.80
CA ALA A 852 -20.93 24.40 -51.05
C ALA A 852 -22.36 24.93 -50.77
N THR A 853 -23.39 24.41 -51.44
CA THR A 853 -24.79 24.82 -51.22
C THR A 853 -25.31 24.27 -49.89
N GLY A 854 -25.11 25.04 -48.82
CA GLY A 854 -25.43 24.66 -47.44
C GLY A 854 -24.62 25.41 -46.38
N TRP A 855 -23.57 26.13 -46.78
CA TRP A 855 -22.76 26.97 -45.88
C TRP A 855 -23.49 28.27 -45.46
N PHE A 856 -24.55 28.14 -44.68
CA PHE A 856 -24.92 29.21 -43.75
C PHE A 856 -24.08 29.07 -42.48
N LEU A 857 -23.35 30.14 -42.15
CA LEU A 857 -22.49 30.21 -40.96
C LEU A 857 -23.35 30.27 -39.69
N PHE A 858 -23.58 29.11 -39.06
CA PHE A 858 -23.92 29.07 -37.65
C PHE A 858 -22.64 29.20 -36.84
N SER A 859 -22.52 30.28 -36.08
CA SER A 859 -21.48 30.41 -35.06
C SER A 859 -21.86 29.53 -33.86
N GLU A 860 -21.35 28.31 -33.84
CA GLU A 860 -21.30 27.51 -32.61
C GLU A 860 -20.56 28.32 -31.52
N GLY A 861 -21.09 28.32 -30.30
CA GLY A 861 -20.56 29.12 -29.20
C GLY A 861 -19.13 28.71 -28.83
N ALA A 862 -18.26 29.67 -28.56
CA ALA A 862 -16.84 29.40 -28.30
C ALA A 862 -16.65 28.47 -27.08
N THR A 863 -15.94 27.35 -27.26
CA THR A 863 -14.58 27.15 -26.68
C THR A 863 -13.99 25.77 -26.98
N SER A 864 -13.12 25.68 -27.98
CA SER A 864 -11.86 24.91 -27.95
C SER A 864 -11.13 25.02 -29.30
N SER A 865 -9.80 24.89 -29.28
CA SER A 865 -8.95 25.06 -30.47
C SER A 865 -8.54 23.72 -31.07
N GLY A 866 -9.13 23.36 -32.20
CA GLY A 866 -8.66 22.28 -33.09
C GLY A 866 -8.74 22.77 -34.53
N ALA A 867 -7.59 22.87 -35.22
CA ALA A 867 -7.54 23.42 -36.56
C ALA A 867 -7.81 22.35 -37.62
N PHE A 868 -8.73 22.65 -38.54
CA PHE A 868 -8.79 22.00 -39.85
C PHE A 868 -7.95 22.81 -40.86
N VAL A 869 -7.40 22.11 -41.86
CA VAL A 869 -6.74 22.64 -43.06
C VAL A 869 -7.34 21.91 -44.26
#